data_AF-A0A1R3GFK8-F1
#
_entry.id   AF-A0A1R3GFK8-F1
#
_cell.length_a   1.000
_cell.length_b   1.000
_cell.length_c   1.000
_cell.angle_alpha   90.00
_cell.angle_beta   90.00
_cell.angle_gamma   90.00
#
_symmetry.space_group_name_H-M   'P 1'
#
loop_
_entity.id
_entity.type
_entity.pdbx_description
1 polymer ?
#
loop_
_entity_poly.entity_id
_entity_poly.type
_entity_poly.pdbx_seq_one_letter_code
_entity_poly.pdbx_strand_id
1 'polypeptide(L)'
;MADILAALRSSMASHSPPLDALVVPSEDYHQSEYVSARDKRREFVSGFTGSAGLALITKNEAKLWTDGRYFLQATQQLSDQWQLMRLGEDPPVDVWMSDNLPREAAIGVDPWCVSVDTAQRWERAFAKKQQKLVQTSTNLVDEVWKNRPPAETNPVNLHPLEFAGRSVAEKSKDLRQKLTNENACGIIITALDEVAWLYNIRGSDVSYCPVVHAFAIVTLNSAFLYVDKRKVSTKVSSSLKESGIEIREYGEVSSDAALLASNQLDQDKGVNSGVNGVCEDKTGEAEENYNDLIWIDPGSCCYALFSKLDADKVLLQQSPLALAKALKNSVELHGLRNAHIRDGAAVVQFLVWLDKKMQEIYGASGYFLEGEAASKKRLETEKLTEVTVSDKLEGFRASKEHFRGLSFPTISSVGPNAAIIHYSPQADTCAELDPNSIYLFDSGAQYLDGTTDITRTVHFGKPSAHEKACYTAVLKGHIALGNARFPNGTNGHAIDILARVPLWRYGLDYRHGTGHGIGSYLNVHEGPHLISFRPQARNVPLQVSMTVTDEPGYYEDGSFGIRLENVLVIKEGDTEFNFGDKGYLSFEHITWAPYQIKLIDLSILTPEEIEWVNTYHSKCREILAPYMDKNQMEWLKKATEPILRAACLANSTLRFSDQVRRASPTVQRMEFQCLSWILHIWYEFVSTRWIEIQIDNLPSDLIVEILSRLPAEEVLKCRRVCKKWRTLTSTRQFTHKHVKNNASDPIFVLQYGFLEGELELYYLDEEMHWMFQRNIIRETRVCTSFMDHTLNDWPMLVDSYDGWIAAFSCF
;
A
#
# COMPACT_ATOMS: atom_id res chain seq x y z
N MET A 1 -34.73 9.90 -14.04
CA MET A 1 -34.55 9.91 -12.57
C MET A 1 -35.69 10.64 -11.83
N ALA A 2 -36.18 11.79 -12.30
CA ALA A 2 -37.29 12.51 -11.66
C ALA A 2 -38.53 11.63 -11.38
N ASP A 3 -38.88 10.75 -12.33
CA ASP A 3 -39.99 9.80 -12.17
C ASP A 3 -39.73 8.75 -11.07
N ILE A 4 -38.47 8.37 -10.82
CA ILE A 4 -38.10 7.36 -9.81
C ILE A 4 -38.27 7.93 -8.40
N LEU A 5 -37.72 9.12 -8.12
CA LEU A 5 -37.87 9.78 -6.82
C LEU A 5 -39.34 10.08 -6.50
N ALA A 6 -40.12 10.51 -7.49
CA ALA A 6 -41.56 10.73 -7.32
C ALA A 6 -42.30 9.43 -6.98
N ALA A 7 -42.02 8.33 -7.69
CA ALA A 7 -42.61 7.03 -7.41
C ALA A 7 -42.25 6.49 -6.01
N LEU A 8 -40.98 6.65 -5.59
CA LEU A 8 -40.54 6.26 -4.25
C LEU A 8 -41.22 7.09 -3.16
N ARG A 9 -41.32 8.41 -3.32
CA ARG A 9 -42.03 9.28 -2.38
C ARG A 9 -43.53 8.93 -2.28
N SER A 10 -44.15 8.56 -3.40
CA SER A 10 -45.53 8.06 -3.40
C SER A 10 -45.67 6.75 -2.63
N SER A 11 -44.70 5.84 -2.80
CA SER A 11 -44.65 4.56 -2.07
C SER A 11 -44.42 4.78 -0.57
N MET A 12 -43.51 5.69 -0.20
CA MET A 12 -43.28 6.12 1.19
C MET A 12 -44.55 6.70 1.84
N ALA A 13 -45.31 7.52 1.12
CA ALA A 13 -46.54 8.11 1.62
C ALA A 13 -47.68 7.09 1.77
N SER A 14 -47.68 6.05 0.93
CA SER A 14 -48.69 4.98 0.93
C SER A 14 -48.36 3.84 1.91
N HIS A 15 -47.13 3.76 2.41
CA HIS A 15 -46.70 2.80 3.41
C HIS A 15 -47.47 2.99 4.74
N SER A 16 -47.59 1.93 5.54
CA SER A 16 -48.23 1.99 6.86
C SER A 16 -47.26 1.51 7.95
N PRO A 17 -46.79 2.39 8.86
CA PRO A 17 -47.05 3.84 8.91
C PRO A 17 -46.37 4.58 7.73
N PRO A 18 -46.86 5.78 7.35
CA PRO A 18 -46.20 6.60 6.32
C PRO A 18 -44.77 6.93 6.71
N LEU A 19 -43.85 6.91 5.74
CA LEU A 19 -42.43 7.14 5.97
C LEU A 19 -42.05 8.60 5.73
N ASP A 20 -41.23 9.17 6.62
CA ASP A 20 -40.63 10.50 6.48
C ASP A 20 -39.32 10.46 5.68
N ALA A 21 -38.60 9.35 5.78
CA ALA A 21 -37.38 9.08 5.02
C ALA A 21 -37.27 7.59 4.67
N LEU A 22 -36.56 7.30 3.57
CA LEU A 22 -36.20 5.97 3.13
C LEU A 22 -34.68 5.92 2.94
N VAL A 23 -34.04 4.94 3.56
CA VAL A 23 -32.61 4.67 3.39
C VAL A 23 -32.42 3.57 2.35
N VAL A 24 -31.52 3.81 1.40
CA VAL A 24 -31.13 2.86 0.35
C VAL A 24 -29.61 2.67 0.42
N PRO A 25 -29.12 1.67 1.18
CA PRO A 25 -27.70 1.35 1.25
C PRO A 25 -27.18 0.77 -0.07
N SER A 26 -25.86 0.64 -0.19
CA SER A 26 -25.24 -0.07 -1.33
C SER A 26 -25.26 -1.58 -1.15
N GLU A 27 -25.22 -1.99 0.11
CA GLU A 27 -25.08 -3.35 0.59
C GLU A 27 -26.29 -4.22 0.23
N ASP A 28 -26.02 -5.47 -0.10
CA ASP A 28 -27.01 -6.53 -0.29
C ASP A 28 -27.35 -7.22 1.05
N TYR A 29 -27.94 -8.41 0.99
CA TYR A 29 -28.37 -9.16 2.17
C TYR A 29 -27.22 -9.77 2.97
N HIS A 30 -26.00 -9.63 2.45
CA HIS A 30 -24.78 -10.24 2.95
C HIS A 30 -23.70 -9.21 3.23
N GLN A 31 -24.05 -7.92 3.14
CA GLN A 31 -23.15 -6.79 3.39
C GLN A 31 -21.95 -6.80 2.45
N SER A 32 -22.16 -7.24 1.20
CA SER A 32 -21.13 -7.27 0.16
C SER A 32 -20.73 -5.85 -0.27
N GLU A 33 -19.43 -5.63 -0.52
CA GLU A 33 -18.93 -4.35 -1.09
C GLU A 33 -19.32 -4.19 -2.56
N TYR A 34 -19.02 -5.21 -3.37
CA TYR A 34 -19.58 -5.34 -4.71
C TYR A 34 -20.85 -6.15 -4.62
N VAL A 35 -21.92 -5.67 -5.25
CA VAL A 35 -23.21 -6.32 -5.24
C VAL A 35 -23.61 -6.81 -6.63
N SER A 36 -24.47 -7.81 -6.68
CA SER A 36 -25.04 -8.32 -7.91
C SER A 36 -25.85 -7.24 -8.65
N ALA A 37 -26.04 -7.41 -9.97
CA ALA A 37 -26.75 -6.42 -10.78
C ALA A 37 -28.16 -6.10 -10.26
N ARG A 38 -28.85 -7.08 -9.66
CA ARG A 38 -30.19 -6.91 -9.09
C ARG A 38 -30.21 -6.21 -7.74
N ASP A 39 -29.07 -6.09 -7.07
CA ASP A 39 -28.93 -5.48 -5.74
C ASP A 39 -28.33 -4.08 -5.80
N LYS A 40 -27.96 -3.60 -6.99
CA LYS A 40 -27.55 -2.22 -7.30
C LYS A 40 -28.67 -1.17 -7.16
N ARG A 41 -29.45 -1.24 -6.08
CA ARG A 41 -30.61 -0.37 -5.81
C ARG A 41 -30.21 1.09 -5.67
N ARG A 42 -29.12 1.38 -4.96
CA ARG A 42 -28.58 2.73 -4.82
C ARG A 42 -28.14 3.32 -6.16
N GLU A 43 -27.48 2.53 -7.00
CA GLU A 43 -27.12 2.93 -8.37
C GLU A 43 -28.39 3.24 -9.19
N PHE A 44 -29.40 2.37 -9.13
CA PHE A 44 -30.67 2.57 -9.83
C PHE A 44 -31.39 3.87 -9.42
N VAL A 45 -31.44 4.21 -8.12
CA VAL A 45 -32.17 5.41 -7.67
C VAL A 45 -31.39 6.72 -7.87
N SER A 46 -30.05 6.67 -7.84
CA SER A 46 -29.21 7.88 -7.82
C SER A 46 -28.37 8.11 -9.08
N GLY A 47 -28.13 7.07 -9.89
CA GLY A 47 -27.18 7.08 -10.99
C GLY A 47 -25.71 6.95 -10.56
N PHE A 48 -25.41 6.99 -9.25
CA PHE A 48 -24.04 6.88 -8.75
C PHE A 48 -23.57 5.43 -8.71
N THR A 49 -22.46 5.12 -9.39
CA THR A 49 -21.95 3.75 -9.64
C THR A 49 -20.75 3.33 -8.79
N GLY A 50 -20.30 4.15 -7.83
CA GLY A 50 -19.18 3.78 -6.94
C GLY A 50 -19.50 2.53 -6.09
N SER A 51 -18.52 1.84 -5.49
CA SER A 51 -18.83 0.65 -4.66
C SER A 51 -19.46 1.03 -3.32
N ALA A 52 -19.03 2.15 -2.72
CA ALA A 52 -19.49 2.57 -1.40
C ALA A 52 -20.41 3.80 -1.46
N GLY A 53 -21.56 3.73 -0.77
CA GLY A 53 -22.40 4.89 -0.53
C GLY A 53 -23.76 4.56 0.08
N LEU A 54 -24.46 5.59 0.53
CA LEU A 54 -25.80 5.45 1.12
C LEU A 54 -26.69 6.59 0.63
N ALA A 55 -27.80 6.22 0.00
CA ALA A 55 -28.81 7.15 -0.44
C ALA A 55 -29.88 7.34 0.63
N LEU A 56 -30.26 8.59 0.89
CA LEU A 56 -31.35 8.98 1.77
C LEU A 56 -32.37 9.78 0.95
N ILE A 57 -33.60 9.30 0.91
CA ILE A 57 -34.71 9.96 0.22
C ILE A 57 -35.68 10.42 1.30
N THR A 58 -35.90 11.73 1.40
CA THR A 58 -36.94 12.29 2.27
C THR A 58 -38.17 12.66 1.43
N LYS A 59 -39.22 13.15 2.10
CA LYS A 59 -40.40 13.73 1.44
C LYS A 59 -40.04 14.76 0.35
N ASN A 60 -38.98 15.54 0.57
CA ASN A 60 -38.66 16.69 -0.29
C ASN A 60 -37.22 16.69 -0.83
N GLU A 61 -36.29 15.95 -0.23
CA GLU A 61 -34.86 15.96 -0.57
C GLU A 61 -34.37 14.57 -0.95
N ALA A 62 -33.23 14.50 -1.63
CA ALA A 62 -32.46 13.27 -1.85
C ALA A 62 -30.97 13.58 -1.62
N LYS A 63 -30.31 12.76 -0.81
CA LYS A 63 -28.92 12.96 -0.39
C LYS A 63 -28.13 11.66 -0.51
N LEU A 64 -26.85 11.74 -0.91
CA LEU A 64 -26.00 10.58 -1.07
C LEU A 64 -24.69 10.76 -0.31
N TRP A 65 -24.43 9.89 0.67
CA TRP A 65 -23.17 9.82 1.39
C TRP A 65 -22.21 8.88 0.66
N THR A 66 -20.96 9.28 0.49
CA THR A 66 -19.86 8.40 0.05
C THR A 66 -18.53 8.90 0.63
N ASP A 67 -17.46 8.12 0.48
CA ASP A 67 -16.13 8.45 1.00
C ASP A 67 -15.23 9.13 -0.04
N GLY A 68 -14.06 9.59 0.40
CA GLY A 68 -13.14 10.41 -0.39
C GLY A 68 -12.68 9.80 -1.71
N ARG A 69 -12.77 8.47 -1.88
CA ARG A 69 -12.50 7.77 -3.15
C ARG A 69 -13.44 8.21 -4.28
N TYR A 70 -14.64 8.67 -3.92
CA TYR A 70 -15.77 8.84 -4.83
C TYR A 70 -16.30 10.27 -4.95
N PHE A 71 -15.70 11.27 -4.29
CA PHE A 71 -16.22 12.65 -4.33
C PHE A 71 -16.30 13.22 -5.74
N LEU A 72 -15.26 13.04 -6.56
CA LEU A 72 -15.24 13.49 -7.94
C LEU A 72 -16.26 12.74 -8.80
N GLN A 73 -16.29 11.41 -8.69
CA GLN A 73 -17.24 10.56 -9.42
C GLN A 73 -18.69 10.91 -9.08
N ALA A 74 -19.03 11.06 -7.79
CA ALA A 74 -20.38 11.41 -7.37
C ALA A 74 -20.79 12.80 -7.87
N THR A 75 -19.87 13.77 -7.87
CA THR A 75 -20.13 15.12 -8.42
C THR A 75 -20.45 15.07 -9.92
N GLN A 76 -19.86 14.14 -10.67
CA GLN A 76 -20.10 13.97 -12.10
C GLN A 76 -21.37 13.17 -12.42
N GLN A 77 -21.72 12.18 -11.59
CA GLN A 77 -22.81 11.23 -11.88
C GLN A 77 -24.16 11.63 -11.30
N LEU A 78 -24.18 12.37 -10.18
CA LEU A 78 -25.43 12.78 -9.53
C LEU A 78 -26.12 13.89 -10.32
N SER A 79 -27.45 13.81 -10.45
CA SER A 79 -28.25 14.91 -10.97
C SER A 79 -28.44 16.02 -9.94
N ASP A 80 -28.94 17.16 -10.39
CA ASP A 80 -29.31 18.33 -9.58
C ASP A 80 -30.33 18.05 -8.45
N GLN A 81 -31.07 16.94 -8.56
CA GLN A 81 -32.01 16.47 -7.54
C GLN A 81 -31.33 15.83 -6.32
N TRP A 82 -30.05 15.45 -6.43
CA TRP A 82 -29.27 14.78 -5.39
C TRP A 82 -28.22 15.72 -4.82
N GLN A 83 -28.11 15.75 -3.50
CA GLN A 83 -27.00 16.42 -2.81
C GLN A 83 -25.96 15.39 -2.38
N LEU A 84 -24.71 15.58 -2.82
CA LEU A 84 -23.57 14.83 -2.31
C LEU A 84 -23.27 15.25 -0.86
N MET A 85 -23.08 14.25 -0.01
CA MET A 85 -22.64 14.37 1.37
C MET A 85 -21.29 13.66 1.52
N ARG A 86 -20.24 14.38 1.90
CA ARG A 86 -18.85 13.92 1.92
C ARG A 86 -18.48 13.34 3.27
N LEU A 87 -18.34 12.02 3.38
CA LEU A 87 -17.96 11.39 4.66
C LEU A 87 -16.59 11.90 5.14
N GLY A 88 -16.55 12.36 6.38
CA GLY A 88 -15.36 12.97 7.00
C GLY A 88 -15.33 14.50 6.91
N GLU A 89 -16.16 15.11 6.03
CA GLU A 89 -16.33 16.56 5.92
C GLU A 89 -17.74 16.99 6.39
N ASP A 90 -18.77 16.25 5.96
CA ASP A 90 -20.18 16.47 6.31
C ASP A 90 -20.63 15.57 7.49
N PRO A 91 -21.74 15.92 8.18
CA PRO A 91 -22.32 15.08 9.21
C PRO A 91 -22.63 13.67 8.71
N PRO A 92 -22.30 12.61 9.49
CA PRO A 92 -22.74 11.24 9.22
C PRO A 92 -24.26 11.15 9.08
N VAL A 93 -24.74 10.18 8.28
CA VAL A 93 -26.17 10.05 7.94
C VAL A 93 -27.07 9.94 9.17
N ASP A 94 -26.64 9.24 10.21
CA ASP A 94 -27.36 9.04 11.46
C ASP A 94 -27.49 10.33 12.27
N VAL A 95 -26.40 11.11 12.34
CA VAL A 95 -26.42 12.45 12.93
C VAL A 95 -27.32 13.37 12.10
N TRP A 96 -27.19 13.36 10.78
CA TRP A 96 -27.99 14.19 9.90
C TRP A 96 -29.49 13.88 10.03
N MET A 97 -29.88 12.61 9.99
CA MET A 97 -31.27 12.17 10.16
C MET A 97 -31.80 12.58 11.54
N SER A 98 -31.03 12.34 12.61
CA SER A 98 -31.40 12.75 13.97
C SER A 98 -31.64 14.25 14.04
N ASP A 99 -30.78 15.08 13.46
CA ASP A 99 -30.85 16.53 13.57
C ASP A 99 -31.88 17.18 12.64
N ASN A 100 -32.14 16.63 11.45
CA ASN A 100 -32.93 17.29 10.40
C ASN A 100 -34.34 16.71 10.20
N LEU A 101 -34.58 15.45 10.57
CA LEU A 101 -35.92 14.87 10.51
C LEU A 101 -36.78 15.31 11.70
N PRO A 102 -38.13 15.34 11.55
CA PRO A 102 -39.01 15.75 12.63
C PRO A 102 -38.92 14.82 13.85
N ARG A 103 -39.44 15.29 14.99
CA ARG A 103 -39.68 14.43 16.15
C ARG A 103 -40.61 13.29 15.75
N GLU A 104 -40.36 12.08 16.24
CA GLU A 104 -41.15 10.88 15.92
C GLU A 104 -41.16 10.46 14.44
N ALA A 105 -40.20 10.96 13.64
CA ALA A 105 -40.10 10.58 12.23
C ALA A 105 -40.00 9.06 12.02
N ALA A 106 -40.71 8.55 11.01
CA ALA A 106 -40.64 7.17 10.57
C ALA A 106 -39.59 7.02 9.46
N ILE A 107 -38.52 6.30 9.74
CA ILE A 107 -37.37 6.13 8.83
C ILE A 107 -37.38 4.69 8.33
N GLY A 108 -37.76 4.51 7.06
CA GLY A 108 -37.90 3.21 6.43
C GLY A 108 -36.56 2.59 6.03
N VAL A 109 -36.40 1.31 6.32
CA VAL A 109 -35.25 0.50 5.91
C VAL A 109 -35.70 -0.88 5.44
N ASP A 110 -35.02 -1.42 4.43
CA ASP A 110 -35.08 -2.86 4.16
C ASP A 110 -34.20 -3.57 5.19
N PRO A 111 -34.77 -4.37 6.11
CA PRO A 111 -34.00 -4.99 7.19
C PRO A 111 -32.99 -6.04 6.68
N TRP A 112 -33.12 -6.50 5.43
CA TRP A 112 -32.15 -7.41 4.83
C TRP A 112 -30.87 -6.69 4.40
N CYS A 113 -30.96 -5.45 3.95
CA CYS A 113 -29.81 -4.68 3.46
C CYS A 113 -29.06 -3.88 4.54
N VAL A 114 -29.50 -3.96 5.81
CA VAL A 114 -28.90 -3.22 6.92
C VAL A 114 -28.34 -4.20 7.94
N SER A 115 -27.08 -4.00 8.35
CA SER A 115 -26.46 -4.83 9.39
C SER A 115 -26.97 -4.49 10.80
N VAL A 116 -26.86 -5.44 11.73
CA VAL A 116 -27.25 -5.25 13.14
C VAL A 116 -26.54 -4.04 13.76
N ASP A 117 -25.23 -3.91 13.57
CA ASP A 117 -24.45 -2.79 14.10
C ASP A 117 -24.96 -1.45 13.57
N THR A 118 -25.38 -1.40 12.31
CA THR A 118 -25.91 -0.19 11.69
C THR A 118 -27.29 0.15 12.21
N ALA A 119 -28.19 -0.83 12.29
CA ALA A 119 -29.53 -0.64 12.85
C ALA A 119 -29.46 -0.13 14.31
N GLN A 120 -28.67 -0.78 15.16
CA GLN A 120 -28.53 -0.37 16.57
C GLN A 120 -27.90 1.02 16.72
N ARG A 121 -26.94 1.39 15.86
CA ARG A 121 -26.34 2.74 15.85
C ARG A 121 -27.39 3.79 15.53
N TRP A 122 -28.22 3.53 14.51
CA TRP A 122 -29.31 4.43 14.11
C TRP A 122 -30.38 4.54 15.21
N GLU A 123 -30.82 3.44 15.79
CA GLU A 123 -31.78 3.46 16.92
C GLU A 123 -31.27 4.31 18.10
N ARG A 124 -29.98 4.20 18.45
CA ARG A 124 -29.37 5.04 19.49
C ARG A 124 -29.35 6.53 19.10
N ALA A 125 -29.03 6.86 17.85
CA ALA A 125 -29.04 8.23 17.35
C ALA A 125 -30.44 8.85 17.35
N PHE A 126 -31.46 8.03 17.08
CA PHE A 126 -32.87 8.43 16.95
C PHE A 126 -33.60 8.61 18.29
N ALA A 127 -33.10 7.98 19.36
CA ALA A 127 -33.73 7.95 20.67
C ALA A 127 -34.08 9.35 21.23
N LYS A 128 -33.18 10.34 21.05
CA LYS A 128 -33.37 11.71 21.58
C LYS A 128 -34.61 12.41 21.02
N LYS A 129 -34.96 12.14 19.76
CA LYS A 129 -36.14 12.72 19.09
C LYS A 129 -37.28 11.72 18.93
N GLN A 130 -37.20 10.55 19.58
CA GLN A 130 -38.20 9.48 19.50
C GLN A 130 -38.51 9.03 18.06
N GLN A 131 -37.56 9.25 17.14
CA GLN A 131 -37.67 8.79 15.76
C GLN A 131 -37.60 7.26 15.73
N LYS A 132 -38.21 6.65 14.71
CA LYS A 132 -38.41 5.20 14.65
C LYS A 132 -37.78 4.64 13.38
N LEU A 133 -36.97 3.60 13.55
CA LEU A 133 -36.53 2.76 12.47
C LEU A 133 -37.67 1.80 12.10
N VAL A 134 -38.23 1.95 10.89
CA VAL A 134 -39.36 1.15 10.41
C VAL A 134 -38.85 0.12 9.41
N GLN A 135 -38.93 -1.16 9.76
CA GLN A 135 -38.61 -2.25 8.85
C GLN A 135 -39.70 -2.39 7.79
N THR A 136 -39.34 -2.31 6.50
CA THR A 136 -40.29 -2.53 5.42
C THR A 136 -40.44 -4.02 5.13
N SER A 137 -41.65 -4.47 4.78
CA SER A 137 -41.91 -5.89 4.43
C SER A 137 -41.31 -6.29 3.08
N THR A 138 -41.18 -5.31 2.19
CA THR A 138 -40.62 -5.40 0.84
C THR A 138 -39.67 -4.22 0.64
N ASN A 139 -38.71 -4.37 -0.27
CA ASN A 139 -37.86 -3.25 -0.64
C ASN A 139 -38.62 -2.30 -1.58
N LEU A 140 -38.87 -1.07 -1.14
CA LEU A 140 -39.64 -0.09 -1.92
C LEU A 140 -38.96 0.28 -3.26
N VAL A 141 -37.64 0.11 -3.38
CA VAL A 141 -36.94 0.29 -4.66
C VAL A 141 -37.32 -0.81 -5.65
N ASP A 142 -37.47 -2.04 -5.18
CA ASP A 142 -37.83 -3.16 -6.05
C ASP A 142 -39.24 -2.99 -6.65
N GLU A 143 -40.16 -2.36 -5.92
CA GLU A 143 -41.53 -2.09 -6.39
C GLU A 143 -41.59 -1.08 -7.55
N VAL A 144 -40.65 -0.13 -7.60
CA VAL A 144 -40.58 0.88 -8.67
C VAL A 144 -39.61 0.47 -9.80
N TRP A 145 -38.71 -0.49 -9.56
CA TRP A 145 -37.71 -0.95 -10.53
C TRP A 145 -38.30 -2.00 -11.51
N LYS A 146 -39.09 -1.51 -12.47
CA LYS A 146 -39.82 -2.35 -13.45
C LYS A 146 -38.95 -3.35 -14.23
N ASN A 147 -37.71 -2.96 -14.56
CA ASN A 147 -36.76 -3.77 -15.32
C ASN A 147 -35.61 -4.28 -14.43
N ARG A 148 -35.89 -4.63 -13.18
CA ARG A 148 -34.89 -5.17 -12.26
C ARG A 148 -34.29 -6.47 -12.83
N PRO A 149 -32.95 -6.63 -12.82
CA PRO A 149 -32.33 -7.88 -13.24
C PRO A 149 -32.84 -9.10 -12.46
N PRO A 150 -32.92 -10.29 -13.10
CA PRO A 150 -33.39 -11.51 -12.45
C PRO A 150 -32.39 -12.01 -11.38
N ALA A 151 -32.79 -13.02 -10.62
CA ALA A 151 -31.87 -13.75 -9.76
C ALA A 151 -30.80 -14.46 -10.59
N GLU A 152 -29.53 -14.29 -10.23
CA GLU A 152 -28.44 -15.07 -10.79
C GLU A 152 -28.63 -16.55 -10.45
N THR A 153 -28.51 -17.43 -11.45
CA THR A 153 -28.57 -18.90 -11.27
C THR A 153 -27.23 -19.54 -11.64
N ASN A 154 -26.13 -18.83 -11.38
CA ASN A 154 -24.78 -19.30 -11.69
C ASN A 154 -24.43 -20.54 -10.84
N PRO A 155 -23.70 -21.52 -11.42
CA PRO A 155 -23.47 -22.80 -10.75
C PRO A 155 -22.55 -22.65 -9.53
N VAL A 156 -22.87 -23.38 -8.46
CA VAL A 156 -21.95 -23.61 -7.35
C VAL A 156 -20.87 -24.57 -7.80
N ASN A 157 -19.61 -24.22 -7.56
CA ASN A 157 -18.45 -25.06 -7.88
C ASN A 157 -17.73 -25.46 -6.60
N LEU A 158 -17.27 -26.72 -6.52
CA LEU A 158 -16.39 -27.16 -5.44
C LEU A 158 -15.00 -26.52 -5.64
N HIS A 159 -14.42 -26.03 -4.56
CA HIS A 159 -13.04 -25.57 -4.50
C HIS A 159 -12.14 -26.74 -4.09
N PRO A 160 -11.26 -27.23 -4.98
CA PRO A 160 -10.44 -28.41 -4.71
C PRO A 160 -9.53 -28.26 -3.48
N LEU A 161 -9.30 -29.37 -2.78
CA LEU A 161 -8.44 -29.39 -1.58
C LEU A 161 -6.99 -29.01 -1.88
N GLU A 162 -6.51 -29.29 -3.10
CA GLU A 162 -5.17 -28.90 -3.57
C GLU A 162 -4.94 -27.38 -3.61
N PHE A 163 -6.02 -26.58 -3.63
CA PHE A 163 -5.96 -25.12 -3.54
C PHE A 163 -6.39 -24.61 -2.16
N ALA A 164 -7.38 -25.28 -1.54
CA ALA A 164 -7.89 -24.88 -0.23
C ALA A 164 -6.94 -25.20 0.93
N GLY A 165 -6.14 -26.27 0.82
CA GLY A 165 -5.24 -26.77 1.86
C GLY A 165 -5.92 -27.37 3.10
N ARG A 166 -7.21 -27.09 3.32
CA ARG A 166 -8.00 -27.59 4.45
C ARG A 166 -9.39 -28.02 3.99
N SER A 167 -9.84 -29.16 4.52
CA SER A 167 -11.16 -29.73 4.22
C SER A 167 -12.30 -29.02 4.96
N VAL A 168 -13.53 -29.20 4.46
CA VAL A 168 -14.74 -28.71 5.13
C VAL A 168 -14.89 -29.31 6.53
N ALA A 169 -14.56 -30.59 6.69
CA ALA A 169 -14.65 -31.28 7.99
C ALA A 169 -13.72 -30.66 9.04
N GLU A 170 -12.48 -30.32 8.67
CA GLU A 170 -11.52 -29.67 9.57
C GLU A 170 -11.98 -28.26 9.96
N LYS A 171 -12.48 -27.48 9.00
CA LYS A 171 -12.98 -26.11 9.25
C LYS A 171 -14.21 -26.12 10.16
N SER A 172 -15.16 -27.03 9.90
CA SER A 172 -16.37 -27.21 10.72
C SER A 172 -16.04 -27.69 12.14
N LYS A 173 -15.03 -28.55 12.29
CA LYS A 173 -14.55 -28.99 13.62
C LYS A 173 -14.00 -27.81 14.43
N ASP A 174 -13.14 -26.99 13.84
CA ASP A 174 -12.59 -25.81 14.50
C ASP A 174 -13.68 -24.79 14.87
N LEU A 175 -14.64 -24.57 13.97
CA LEU A 175 -15.78 -23.68 14.22
C LEU A 175 -16.60 -24.17 15.43
N ARG A 176 -16.94 -25.46 15.49
CA ARG A 176 -17.68 -26.05 16.62
C ARG A 176 -16.91 -25.99 17.94
N GLN A 177 -15.59 -26.11 17.90
CA GLN A 177 -14.77 -25.90 19.09
C GLN A 177 -14.91 -24.46 19.60
N LYS A 178 -14.91 -23.47 18.71
CA LYS A 178 -15.13 -22.07 19.07
C LYS A 178 -16.55 -21.82 19.60
N LEU A 179 -17.58 -22.43 19.01
CA LEU A 179 -18.95 -22.38 19.54
C LEU A 179 -19.00 -22.88 20.99
N THR A 180 -18.36 -24.02 21.25
CA THR A 180 -18.32 -24.61 22.61
C THR A 180 -17.60 -23.69 23.60
N ASN A 181 -16.51 -23.04 23.19
CA ASN A 181 -15.76 -22.13 24.06
C ASN A 181 -16.54 -20.87 24.43
N GLU A 182 -17.41 -20.39 23.53
CA GLU A 182 -18.25 -19.20 23.73
C GLU A 182 -19.65 -19.53 24.27
N ASN A 183 -19.88 -20.78 24.69
CA ASN A 183 -21.19 -21.29 25.12
C ASN A 183 -22.32 -21.05 24.11
N ALA A 184 -22.00 -21.10 22.81
CA ALA A 184 -22.96 -20.91 21.73
C ALA A 184 -23.50 -22.25 21.21
N CYS A 185 -24.83 -22.33 21.01
CA CYS A 185 -25.48 -23.51 20.40
C CYS A 185 -25.34 -23.55 18.87
N GLY A 186 -25.13 -22.38 18.26
CA GLY A 186 -24.92 -22.24 16.83
C GLY A 186 -24.49 -20.85 16.41
N ILE A 187 -24.14 -20.72 15.14
CA ILE A 187 -23.77 -19.46 14.48
C ILE A 187 -24.55 -19.28 13.18
N ILE A 188 -24.98 -18.04 12.92
CA ILE A 188 -25.55 -17.62 11.63
C ILE A 188 -24.45 -16.88 10.86
N ILE A 189 -24.12 -17.37 9.67
CA ILE A 189 -23.10 -16.81 8.80
C ILE A 189 -23.78 -16.25 7.56
N THR A 190 -23.59 -14.96 7.34
CA THR A 190 -24.22 -14.18 6.27
C THR A 190 -23.21 -13.70 5.23
N ALA A 191 -21.96 -13.45 5.61
CA ALA A 191 -20.91 -13.02 4.71
C ALA A 191 -20.58 -14.10 3.66
N LEU A 192 -20.65 -13.74 2.38
CA LEU A 192 -20.57 -14.71 1.28
C LEU A 192 -19.21 -15.40 1.16
N ASP A 193 -18.14 -14.66 1.44
CA ASP A 193 -16.76 -15.16 1.44
C ASP A 193 -16.51 -16.15 2.59
N GLU A 194 -17.14 -15.95 3.75
CA GLU A 194 -17.09 -16.90 4.86
C GLU A 194 -17.85 -18.20 4.55
N VAL A 195 -19.04 -18.11 3.96
CA VAL A 195 -19.80 -19.30 3.50
C VAL A 195 -18.99 -20.07 2.45
N ALA A 196 -18.43 -19.36 1.47
CA ALA A 196 -17.59 -19.93 0.42
C ALA A 196 -16.32 -20.61 0.98
N TRP A 197 -15.65 -19.97 1.95
CA TRP A 197 -14.46 -20.51 2.59
C TRP A 197 -14.76 -21.72 3.47
N LEU A 198 -15.82 -21.67 4.29
CA LEU A 198 -16.19 -22.73 5.23
C LEU A 198 -16.49 -24.04 4.49
N TYR A 199 -17.29 -23.96 3.42
CA TYR A 199 -17.75 -25.13 2.67
C TYR A 199 -16.90 -25.47 1.45
N ASN A 200 -15.76 -24.80 1.24
CA ASN A 200 -14.92 -24.97 0.05
C ASN A 200 -15.75 -24.94 -1.24
N ILE A 201 -16.59 -23.92 -1.38
CA ILE A 201 -17.37 -23.66 -2.60
C ILE A 201 -17.03 -22.29 -3.18
N ARG A 202 -17.24 -22.12 -4.47
CA ARG A 202 -17.06 -20.87 -5.21
C ARG A 202 -18.20 -20.69 -6.21
N GLY A 203 -18.44 -19.45 -6.58
CA GLY A 203 -19.46 -19.07 -7.56
C GLY A 203 -19.03 -17.88 -8.39
N SER A 204 -20.00 -17.27 -9.08
CA SER A 204 -19.82 -16.04 -9.85
C SER A 204 -21.06 -15.17 -9.75
N ASP A 205 -21.73 -15.23 -8.60
CA ASP A 205 -22.98 -14.51 -8.35
C ASP A 205 -22.78 -13.00 -8.16
N VAL A 206 -21.58 -12.63 -7.69
CA VAL A 206 -21.13 -11.25 -7.56
C VAL A 206 -19.98 -11.07 -8.55
N SER A 207 -20.03 -10.03 -9.37
CA SER A 207 -18.94 -9.75 -10.32
C SER A 207 -17.62 -9.61 -9.57
N TYR A 208 -16.57 -10.22 -10.12
CA TYR A 208 -15.20 -10.18 -9.62
C TYR A 208 -14.92 -10.91 -8.29
N CYS A 209 -15.96 -11.23 -7.52
CA CYS A 209 -15.86 -11.98 -6.26
C CYS A 209 -16.35 -13.41 -6.48
N PRO A 210 -15.50 -14.45 -6.32
CA PRO A 210 -15.86 -15.84 -6.65
C PRO A 210 -16.74 -16.50 -5.57
N VAL A 211 -17.82 -15.83 -5.18
CA VAL A 211 -18.74 -16.21 -4.11
C VAL A 211 -20.12 -16.64 -4.66
N VAL A 212 -20.93 -17.23 -3.79
CA VAL A 212 -22.30 -17.68 -4.08
C VAL A 212 -23.23 -16.95 -3.13
N HIS A 213 -24.34 -16.39 -3.60
CA HIS A 213 -25.39 -15.87 -2.71
C HIS A 213 -25.97 -17.01 -1.88
N ALA A 214 -25.54 -17.08 -0.63
CA ALA A 214 -25.87 -18.14 0.28
C ALA A 214 -25.72 -17.70 1.74
N PHE A 215 -26.46 -18.37 2.63
CA PHE A 215 -26.26 -18.30 4.07
C PHE A 215 -25.76 -19.65 4.59
N ALA A 216 -25.18 -19.65 5.79
CA ALA A 216 -24.95 -20.87 6.54
C ALA A 216 -25.44 -20.73 7.98
N ILE A 217 -26.00 -21.82 8.51
CA ILE A 217 -26.22 -21.98 9.95
C ILE A 217 -25.45 -23.23 10.36
N VAL A 218 -24.60 -23.10 11.38
CA VAL A 218 -23.83 -24.23 11.93
C VAL A 218 -24.16 -24.35 13.40
N THR A 219 -24.63 -25.52 13.81
CA THR A 219 -24.85 -25.87 15.22
C THR A 219 -23.71 -26.76 15.70
N LEU A 220 -23.75 -27.15 16.97
CA LEU A 220 -22.83 -28.14 17.54
C LEU A 220 -22.89 -29.49 16.79
N ASN A 221 -24.03 -29.82 16.16
CA ASN A 221 -24.28 -31.14 15.57
C ASN A 221 -24.56 -31.11 14.06
N SER A 222 -25.18 -30.04 13.56
CA SER A 222 -25.59 -29.88 12.16
C SER A 222 -24.87 -28.72 11.47
N ALA A 223 -24.94 -28.70 10.15
CA ALA A 223 -24.50 -27.58 9.32
C ALA A 223 -25.41 -27.51 8.08
N PHE A 224 -25.85 -26.29 7.76
CA PHE A 224 -26.80 -26.02 6.69
C PHE A 224 -26.21 -25.00 5.72
N LEU A 225 -26.47 -25.20 4.43
CA LEU A 225 -26.19 -24.27 3.34
C LEU A 225 -27.52 -23.85 2.72
N TYR A 226 -27.86 -22.56 2.82
CA TYR A 226 -29.04 -21.98 2.23
C TYR A 226 -28.67 -21.35 0.89
N VAL A 227 -29.10 -21.96 -0.20
CA VAL A 227 -28.74 -21.54 -1.57
C VAL A 227 -29.89 -21.87 -2.50
N ASP A 228 -30.00 -21.13 -3.61
CA ASP A 228 -30.93 -21.50 -4.69
C ASP A 228 -30.54 -22.88 -5.24
N LYS A 229 -31.40 -23.89 -5.02
CA LYS A 229 -31.06 -25.28 -5.37
C LYS A 229 -30.83 -25.49 -6.87
N ARG A 230 -31.33 -24.59 -7.73
CA ARG A 230 -31.07 -24.62 -9.18
C ARG A 230 -29.58 -24.44 -9.51
N LYS A 231 -28.80 -23.84 -8.61
CA LYS A 231 -27.34 -23.65 -8.74
C LYS A 231 -26.54 -24.90 -8.40
N VAL A 232 -27.14 -25.89 -7.76
CA VAL A 232 -26.45 -27.03 -7.15
C VAL A 232 -26.56 -28.25 -8.05
N SER A 233 -25.44 -28.67 -8.64
CA SER A 233 -25.38 -29.93 -9.38
C SER A 233 -25.41 -31.15 -8.46
N THR A 234 -25.76 -32.32 -8.99
CA THR A 234 -25.72 -33.60 -8.26
C THR A 234 -24.34 -33.87 -7.64
N LYS A 235 -23.26 -33.52 -8.35
CA LYS A 235 -21.87 -33.68 -7.86
C LYS A 235 -21.62 -32.84 -6.60
N VAL A 236 -22.02 -31.57 -6.63
CA VAL A 236 -21.86 -30.65 -5.49
C VAL A 236 -22.72 -31.11 -4.32
N SER A 237 -23.98 -31.47 -4.60
CA SER A 237 -24.90 -31.98 -3.58
C SER A 237 -24.37 -33.23 -2.87
N SER A 238 -23.86 -34.22 -3.61
CA SER A 238 -23.25 -35.41 -3.02
C SER A 238 -22.02 -35.08 -2.16
N SER A 239 -21.11 -34.25 -2.66
CA SER A 239 -19.88 -33.88 -1.93
C SER A 239 -20.15 -33.11 -0.64
N LEU A 240 -21.10 -32.17 -0.66
CA LEU A 240 -21.52 -31.43 0.52
C LEU A 240 -22.22 -32.35 1.53
N LYS A 241 -23.08 -33.26 1.06
CA LYS A 241 -23.73 -34.27 1.93
C LYS A 241 -22.73 -35.21 2.58
N GLU A 242 -21.72 -35.68 1.84
CA GLU A 242 -20.61 -36.49 2.37
C GLU A 242 -19.81 -35.72 3.44
N SER A 243 -19.74 -34.39 3.32
CA SER A 243 -19.13 -33.49 4.31
C SER A 243 -20.07 -33.12 5.47
N GLY A 244 -21.27 -33.72 5.55
CA GLY A 244 -22.26 -33.47 6.60
C GLY A 244 -23.04 -32.16 6.47
N ILE A 245 -23.02 -31.53 5.28
CA ILE A 245 -23.71 -30.27 5.00
C ILE A 245 -25.05 -30.55 4.34
N GLU A 246 -26.12 -30.01 4.92
CA GLU A 246 -27.48 -30.11 4.39
C GLU A 246 -27.81 -28.88 3.54
N ILE A 247 -28.39 -29.09 2.36
CA ILE A 247 -28.71 -28.01 1.42
C ILE A 247 -30.20 -27.66 1.52
N ARG A 248 -30.49 -26.41 1.84
CA ARG A 248 -31.83 -25.83 1.97
C ARG A 248 -32.03 -24.70 0.97
N GLU A 249 -33.28 -24.36 0.65
CA GLU A 249 -33.57 -23.24 -0.23
C GLU A 249 -33.13 -21.92 0.42
N TYR A 250 -32.67 -20.98 -0.40
CA TYR A 250 -32.09 -19.71 0.07
C TYR A 250 -32.99 -18.95 1.07
N GLY A 251 -34.31 -18.94 0.86
CA GLY A 251 -35.27 -18.25 1.73
C GLY A 251 -35.59 -18.96 3.05
N GLU A 252 -35.28 -20.26 3.19
CA GLU A 252 -35.57 -21.04 4.41
C GLU A 252 -34.70 -20.61 5.60
N VAL A 253 -33.63 -19.83 5.37
CA VAL A 253 -32.78 -19.28 6.43
C VAL A 253 -33.58 -18.49 7.47
N SER A 254 -34.63 -17.77 7.06
CA SER A 254 -35.41 -16.95 7.99
C SER A 254 -36.26 -17.79 8.94
N SER A 255 -36.87 -18.87 8.46
CA SER A 255 -37.63 -19.79 9.32
C SER A 255 -36.68 -20.59 10.20
N ASP A 256 -35.53 -20.99 9.68
CA ASP A 256 -34.55 -21.77 10.43
C ASP A 256 -33.84 -20.95 11.50
N ALA A 257 -33.63 -19.65 11.29
CA ALA A 257 -33.16 -18.75 12.34
C ALA A 257 -34.15 -18.70 13.53
N ALA A 258 -35.46 -18.72 13.25
CA ALA A 258 -36.48 -18.79 14.31
C ALA A 258 -36.51 -20.17 14.99
N LEU A 259 -36.30 -21.26 14.26
CA LEU A 259 -36.16 -22.61 14.83
C LEU A 259 -34.86 -22.77 15.65
N LEU A 260 -33.79 -22.09 15.26
CA LEU A 260 -32.56 -22.02 16.03
C LEU A 260 -32.82 -21.30 17.37
N ALA A 261 -33.50 -20.15 17.33
CA ALA A 261 -33.88 -19.39 18.52
C ALA A 261 -34.77 -20.18 19.51
N SER A 262 -35.55 -21.15 19.01
CA SER A 262 -36.39 -22.01 19.83
C SER A 262 -35.78 -23.38 20.15
N ASN A 263 -34.50 -23.62 19.83
CA ASN A 263 -33.79 -24.90 20.00
C ASN A 263 -34.47 -26.11 19.29
N GLN A 264 -35.19 -25.86 18.20
CA GLN A 264 -35.92 -26.87 17.41
C GLN A 264 -35.23 -27.25 16.10
N LEU A 265 -34.24 -26.46 15.64
CA LEU A 265 -33.60 -26.68 14.33
C LEU A 265 -32.94 -28.07 14.20
N ASP A 266 -32.32 -28.59 15.27
CA ASP A 266 -31.67 -29.91 15.29
C ASP A 266 -32.64 -31.07 15.62
N GLN A 267 -33.80 -30.79 16.23
CA GLN A 267 -34.76 -31.82 16.66
C GLN A 267 -35.49 -32.49 15.49
N ASP A 268 -35.58 -31.80 14.34
CA ASP A 268 -36.13 -32.35 13.10
C ASP A 268 -35.31 -33.52 12.52
N LYS A 269 -34.12 -33.80 13.08
CA LYS A 269 -33.24 -34.91 12.69
C LYS A 269 -33.44 -36.19 13.49
N GLY A 270 -34.57 -36.41 14.18
CA GLY A 270 -34.92 -37.73 14.75
C GLY A 270 -33.83 -38.39 15.61
N VAL A 271 -32.90 -37.61 16.16
CA VAL A 271 -31.92 -38.12 17.11
C VAL A 271 -32.67 -38.20 18.44
N ASN A 272 -33.19 -39.37 18.72
CA ASN A 272 -33.59 -39.73 20.07
C ASN A 272 -32.38 -39.49 20.98
N SER A 273 -32.41 -38.40 21.72
CA SER A 273 -31.65 -38.23 22.96
C SER A 273 -32.14 -39.29 23.94
N GLY A 274 -31.73 -40.54 23.72
CA GLY A 274 -32.01 -41.67 24.58
C GLY A 274 -31.16 -41.57 25.84
N VAL A 275 -31.53 -40.68 26.74
CA VAL A 275 -31.22 -40.80 28.17
C VAL A 275 -32.50 -40.57 28.94
N ASN A 276 -33.42 -41.55 28.86
CA ASN A 276 -34.40 -41.76 29.93
C ASN A 276 -33.65 -42.35 31.12
N GLY A 277 -33.08 -41.49 31.95
CA GLY A 277 -32.58 -41.81 33.28
C GLY A 277 -33.59 -41.35 34.32
N VAL A 278 -34.16 -42.31 35.02
CA VAL A 278 -35.16 -42.20 36.08
C VAL A 278 -34.88 -41.06 37.07
N CYS A 279 -35.94 -40.35 37.42
CA CYS A 279 -36.00 -39.33 38.45
C CYS A 279 -35.61 -39.93 39.83
N GLU A 280 -34.51 -39.46 40.42
CA GLU A 280 -34.32 -39.48 41.87
C GLU A 280 -33.80 -38.12 42.34
N ASP A 281 -34.61 -37.50 43.21
CA ASP A 281 -34.32 -36.28 43.96
C ASP A 281 -32.94 -36.32 44.61
N LYS A 282 -32.02 -35.46 44.15
CA LYS A 282 -30.93 -34.94 44.98
C LYS A 282 -30.70 -33.46 44.69
N THR A 283 -31.10 -32.66 45.65
CA THR A 283 -30.69 -31.27 45.87
C THR A 283 -29.17 -31.14 45.82
N GLY A 284 -28.67 -30.43 44.81
CA GLY A 284 -27.29 -29.97 44.71
C GLY A 284 -27.23 -28.92 43.61
N GLU A 285 -27.00 -27.67 44.00
CA GLU A 285 -26.74 -26.56 43.09
C GLU A 285 -25.50 -26.88 42.24
N ALA A 286 -25.73 -27.32 41.00
CA ALA A 286 -24.74 -27.33 39.95
C ALA A 286 -25.27 -26.40 38.86
N GLU A 287 -24.53 -25.33 38.57
CA GLU A 287 -24.82 -24.44 37.44
C GLU A 287 -24.81 -25.27 36.15
N GLU A 288 -26.00 -25.60 35.64
CA GLU A 288 -26.17 -26.24 34.33
C GLU A 288 -25.81 -25.21 33.25
N ASN A 289 -24.56 -25.26 32.79
CA ASN A 289 -24.06 -24.48 31.66
C ASN A 289 -24.72 -24.99 30.36
N TYR A 290 -25.96 -24.56 30.11
CA TYR A 290 -26.60 -24.78 28.82
C TYR A 290 -25.99 -23.80 27.81
N ASN A 291 -25.39 -24.34 26.75
CA ASN A 291 -25.01 -23.57 25.57
C ASN A 291 -26.30 -23.00 24.95
N ASP A 292 -26.67 -21.78 25.33
CA ASP A 292 -27.95 -21.16 24.96
C ASP A 292 -27.79 -19.95 24.04
N LEU A 293 -26.54 -19.52 23.77
CA LEU A 293 -26.26 -18.34 22.95
C LEU A 293 -26.25 -18.67 21.44
N ILE A 294 -26.74 -17.75 20.63
CA ILE A 294 -26.61 -17.78 19.17
C ILE A 294 -25.58 -16.74 18.76
N TRP A 295 -24.48 -17.19 18.14
CA TRP A 295 -23.46 -16.28 17.64
C TRP A 295 -23.90 -15.67 16.32
N ILE A 296 -23.86 -14.34 16.23
CA ILE A 296 -23.91 -13.63 14.96
C ILE A 296 -22.80 -12.57 14.91
N ASP A 297 -22.27 -12.33 13.70
CA ASP A 297 -21.43 -11.17 13.45
C ASP A 297 -22.31 -9.94 13.24
N PRO A 298 -22.28 -8.92 14.12
CA PRO A 298 -23.19 -7.79 14.00
C PRO A 298 -22.85 -6.86 12.82
N GLY A 299 -21.62 -6.93 12.29
CA GLY A 299 -21.17 -6.14 11.14
C GLY A 299 -21.68 -6.71 9.82
N SER A 300 -21.81 -8.03 9.71
CA SER A 300 -22.25 -8.72 8.49
C SER A 300 -23.61 -9.39 8.60
N CYS A 301 -24.20 -9.58 9.78
CA CYS A 301 -25.53 -10.17 9.90
C CYS A 301 -26.60 -9.11 9.60
N CYS A 302 -27.55 -9.45 8.73
CA CYS A 302 -28.65 -8.55 8.42
C CYS A 302 -29.66 -8.47 9.56
N TYR A 303 -30.23 -7.28 9.75
CA TYR A 303 -31.17 -6.98 10.81
C TYR A 303 -32.46 -7.83 10.74
N ALA A 304 -32.83 -8.29 9.53
CA ALA A 304 -33.95 -9.19 9.30
C ALA A 304 -33.80 -10.53 10.04
N LEU A 305 -32.61 -11.14 10.03
CA LEU A 305 -32.34 -12.40 10.72
C LEU A 305 -32.22 -12.18 12.22
N PHE A 306 -31.52 -11.12 12.65
CA PHE A 306 -31.43 -10.77 14.07
C PHE A 306 -32.81 -10.54 14.71
N SER A 307 -33.75 -9.94 13.98
CA SER A 307 -35.12 -9.71 14.46
C SER A 307 -35.92 -11.01 14.70
N LYS A 308 -35.39 -12.19 14.34
CA LYS A 308 -35.97 -13.50 14.65
C LYS A 308 -35.43 -14.10 15.95
N LEU A 309 -34.38 -13.51 16.51
CA LEU A 309 -33.68 -14.01 17.68
C LEU A 309 -34.14 -13.26 18.94
N ASP A 310 -33.96 -13.91 20.08
CA ASP A 310 -34.06 -13.24 21.38
C ASP A 310 -32.76 -12.48 21.64
N ALA A 311 -32.83 -11.15 21.76
CA ALA A 311 -31.65 -10.30 21.93
C ALA A 311 -30.84 -10.65 23.20
N ASP A 312 -31.49 -11.22 24.22
CA ASP A 312 -30.83 -11.65 25.47
C ASP A 312 -30.09 -12.99 25.31
N LYS A 313 -30.31 -13.71 24.20
CA LYS A 313 -29.68 -15.00 23.86
C LYS A 313 -28.76 -14.94 22.65
N VAL A 314 -28.24 -13.75 22.32
CA VAL A 314 -27.35 -13.56 21.16
C VAL A 314 -25.95 -13.14 21.61
N LEU A 315 -24.95 -13.81 21.06
CA LEU A 315 -23.55 -13.39 21.14
C LEU A 315 -23.22 -12.50 19.94
N LEU A 316 -23.15 -11.19 20.16
CA LEU A 316 -22.77 -10.19 19.16
C LEU A 316 -21.24 -10.03 19.13
N GLN A 317 -20.56 -10.80 18.29
CA GLN A 317 -19.11 -10.73 18.10
C GLN A 317 -18.73 -10.99 16.65
N GLN A 318 -17.62 -10.41 16.18
CA GLN A 318 -17.10 -10.69 14.84
C GLN A 318 -16.97 -12.20 14.60
N SER A 319 -17.33 -12.64 13.40
CA SER A 319 -17.28 -14.05 13.03
C SER A 319 -15.88 -14.64 13.28
N PRO A 320 -15.79 -15.84 13.87
CA PRO A 320 -14.52 -16.50 14.06
C PRO A 320 -13.89 -16.98 12.75
N LEU A 321 -14.65 -16.97 11.65
CA LEU A 321 -14.19 -17.33 10.32
C LEU A 321 -13.41 -16.20 9.66
N ALA A 322 -13.76 -14.94 9.93
CA ALA A 322 -13.04 -13.76 9.43
C ALA A 322 -11.53 -13.87 9.72
N LEU A 323 -11.15 -14.08 11.00
CA LEU A 323 -9.75 -14.25 11.37
C LEU A 323 -9.16 -15.57 10.85
N ALA A 324 -9.93 -16.66 10.86
CA ALA A 324 -9.44 -17.98 10.44
C ALA A 324 -9.05 -18.01 8.95
N LYS A 325 -9.80 -17.34 8.07
CA LYS A 325 -9.48 -17.24 6.65
C LYS A 325 -8.45 -16.17 6.33
N ALA A 326 -8.33 -15.13 7.16
CA ALA A 326 -7.28 -14.11 7.02
C ALA A 326 -5.87 -14.71 7.19
N LEU A 327 -5.73 -15.69 8.10
CA LEU A 327 -4.52 -16.48 8.32
C LEU A 327 -4.39 -17.59 7.28
N LYS A 328 -3.67 -17.31 6.18
CA LYS A 328 -3.53 -18.26 5.08
C LYS A 328 -2.70 -19.47 5.50
N ASN A 329 -3.17 -20.67 5.14
CA ASN A 329 -2.38 -21.89 5.31
C ASN A 329 -1.27 -21.98 4.24
N SER A 330 -0.35 -22.95 4.37
CA SER A 330 0.80 -23.08 3.47
C SER A 330 0.41 -23.31 1.99
N VAL A 331 -0.70 -24.00 1.73
CA VAL A 331 -1.21 -24.25 0.37
C VAL A 331 -1.78 -22.96 -0.22
N GLU A 332 -2.62 -22.24 0.53
CA GLU A 332 -3.17 -20.94 0.11
C GLU A 332 -2.04 -19.93 -0.15
N LEU A 333 -1.04 -19.86 0.74
CA LEU A 333 0.13 -18.99 0.58
C LEU A 333 0.99 -19.36 -0.63
N HIS A 334 1.12 -20.65 -0.95
CA HIS A 334 1.85 -21.09 -2.14
C HIS A 334 1.09 -20.74 -3.42
N GLY A 335 -0.23 -20.98 -3.43
CA GLY A 335 -1.12 -20.60 -4.52
C GLY A 335 -1.09 -19.09 -4.79
N LEU A 336 -1.20 -18.27 -3.75
CA LEU A 336 -1.09 -16.81 -3.86
C LEU A 336 0.23 -16.37 -4.49
N ARG A 337 1.37 -16.93 -4.06
CA ARG A 337 2.67 -16.62 -4.69
C ARG A 337 2.67 -16.99 -6.18
N ASN A 338 2.18 -18.17 -6.53
CA ASN A 338 2.15 -18.63 -7.92
C ASN A 338 1.22 -17.75 -8.78
N ALA A 339 0.06 -17.36 -8.24
CA ALA A 339 -0.86 -16.42 -8.88
C ALA A 339 -0.19 -15.09 -9.21
N HIS A 340 0.54 -14.51 -8.26
CA HIS A 340 1.24 -13.24 -8.48
C HIS A 340 2.43 -13.36 -9.44
N ILE A 341 3.06 -14.53 -9.57
CA ILE A 341 4.09 -14.78 -10.60
C ILE A 341 3.46 -14.74 -11.99
N ARG A 342 2.34 -15.46 -12.19
CA ARG A 342 1.62 -15.48 -13.47
C ARG A 342 1.06 -14.09 -13.82
N ASP A 343 0.52 -13.40 -12.83
CA ASP A 343 -0.03 -12.07 -13.00
C ASP A 343 1.06 -11.03 -13.31
N GLY A 344 2.18 -11.07 -12.59
CA GLY A 344 3.36 -10.26 -12.90
C GLY A 344 3.86 -10.49 -14.32
N ALA A 345 3.80 -11.74 -14.81
CA ALA A 345 4.14 -12.03 -16.19
C ALA A 345 3.15 -11.40 -17.18
N ALA A 346 1.84 -11.40 -16.88
CA ALA A 346 0.82 -10.75 -17.71
C ALA A 346 1.02 -9.22 -17.74
N VAL A 347 1.31 -8.60 -16.59
CA VAL A 347 1.55 -7.16 -16.47
C VAL A 347 2.81 -6.75 -17.24
N VAL A 348 3.91 -7.49 -17.15
CA VAL A 348 5.12 -7.18 -17.95
C VAL A 348 4.85 -7.34 -19.44
N GLN A 349 4.12 -8.38 -19.87
CA GLN A 349 3.72 -8.54 -21.28
C GLN A 349 2.86 -7.37 -21.77
N PHE A 350 1.95 -6.89 -20.93
CA PHE A 350 1.17 -5.69 -21.19
C PHE A 350 2.05 -4.44 -21.32
N LEU A 351 2.99 -4.20 -20.41
CA LEU A 351 3.89 -3.04 -20.46
C LEU A 351 4.80 -3.07 -21.69
N VAL A 352 5.32 -4.24 -22.08
CA VAL A 352 6.09 -4.43 -23.32
C VAL A 352 5.24 -4.07 -24.55
N TRP A 353 4.01 -4.59 -24.59
CA TRP A 353 3.08 -4.31 -25.69
C TRP A 353 2.71 -2.83 -25.75
N LEU A 354 2.40 -2.22 -24.61
CA LEU A 354 1.96 -0.83 -24.51
C LEU A 354 3.10 0.12 -24.90
N ASP A 355 4.32 -0.10 -24.41
CA ASP A 355 5.50 0.67 -24.79
C ASP A 355 5.71 0.67 -26.32
N LYS A 356 5.64 -0.51 -26.95
CA LYS A 356 5.74 -0.65 -28.40
C LYS A 356 4.62 0.11 -29.12
N LYS A 357 3.37 -0.03 -28.68
CA LYS A 357 2.21 0.65 -29.30
C LYS A 357 2.25 2.16 -29.14
N MET A 358 2.73 2.66 -27.99
CA MET A 358 2.92 4.09 -27.77
C MET A 358 3.98 4.68 -28.72
N GLN A 359 5.04 3.94 -29.02
CA GLN A 359 6.04 4.33 -30.02
C GLN A 359 5.46 4.28 -31.45
N GLU A 360 4.76 3.20 -31.82
CA GLU A 360 4.24 2.99 -33.17
C GLU A 360 3.11 3.97 -33.56
N ILE A 361 2.15 4.21 -32.66
CA ILE A 361 0.96 5.02 -32.94
C ILE A 361 1.23 6.50 -32.70
N TYR A 362 1.92 6.84 -31.60
CA TYR A 362 2.08 8.23 -31.14
C TYR A 362 3.50 8.78 -31.34
N GLY A 363 4.47 7.96 -31.77
CA GLY A 363 5.86 8.39 -31.86
C GLY A 363 6.45 8.77 -30.49
N ALA A 364 5.94 8.17 -29.41
CA ALA A 364 6.36 8.45 -28.05
C ALA A 364 7.83 8.08 -27.83
N SER A 365 8.49 8.72 -26.85
CA SER A 365 9.84 8.32 -26.43
C SER A 365 9.89 6.91 -25.83
N GLY A 366 8.74 6.38 -25.41
CA GLY A 366 8.57 5.04 -24.85
C GLY A 366 8.74 5.00 -23.34
N TYR A 367 8.92 3.80 -22.79
CA TYR A 367 8.98 3.53 -21.35
C TYR A 367 10.31 3.98 -20.71
N PHE A 368 11.39 4.06 -21.49
CA PHE A 368 12.76 4.27 -20.99
C PHE A 368 13.25 5.72 -21.08
N LEU A 369 14.34 6.04 -20.36
CA LEU A 369 14.96 7.39 -20.37
C LEU A 369 15.49 7.80 -21.75
N GLU A 370 16.02 6.84 -22.52
CA GLU A 370 16.49 7.03 -23.89
C GLU A 370 15.50 6.39 -24.87
N GLY A 371 14.87 7.22 -25.70
CA GLY A 371 13.95 6.79 -26.76
C GLY A 371 14.54 7.05 -28.14
N GLU A 372 14.62 6.02 -28.98
CA GLU A 372 14.80 6.22 -30.41
C GLU A 372 13.47 6.74 -30.99
N ALA A 373 13.49 7.93 -31.59
CA ALA A 373 12.32 8.43 -32.30
C ALA A 373 12.07 7.53 -33.51
N ALA A 374 11.10 6.62 -33.41
CA ALA A 374 10.69 5.80 -34.54
C ALA A 374 10.18 6.70 -35.69
N SER A 375 10.53 6.33 -36.92
CA SER A 375 10.09 7.02 -38.13
C SER A 375 8.56 7.17 -38.14
N LYS A 376 8.07 8.41 -38.25
CA LYS A 376 6.64 8.78 -38.29
C LYS A 376 5.89 8.04 -39.40
N LYS A 377 5.37 6.85 -39.10
CA LYS A 377 4.35 6.19 -39.91
C LYS A 377 3.08 6.14 -39.07
N ARG A 378 2.38 7.28 -39.03
CA ARG A 378 1.09 7.39 -38.36
C ARG A 378 0.13 6.44 -39.07
N LEU A 379 -0.18 5.29 -38.47
CA LEU A 379 -1.37 4.54 -38.87
C LEU A 379 -2.56 5.37 -38.38
N GLU A 380 -3.15 6.19 -39.25
CA GLU A 380 -4.22 7.15 -38.91
C GLU A 380 -5.51 6.50 -38.37
N THR A 381 -5.58 5.17 -38.29
CA THR A 381 -6.81 4.43 -37.99
C THR A 381 -6.84 3.67 -36.66
N GLU A 382 -5.73 3.52 -35.93
CA GLU A 382 -5.69 2.79 -34.64
C GLU A 382 -5.45 3.78 -33.49
N LYS A 383 -6.40 3.89 -32.56
CA LYS A 383 -6.30 4.72 -31.34
C LYS A 383 -6.28 3.82 -30.12
N LEU A 384 -5.42 4.14 -29.14
CA LEU A 384 -5.45 3.51 -27.83
C LEU A 384 -6.32 4.37 -26.91
N THR A 385 -7.36 3.78 -26.35
CA THR A 385 -8.15 4.37 -25.26
C THR A 385 -7.95 3.59 -23.96
N GLU A 386 -8.33 4.19 -22.84
CA GLU A 386 -8.29 3.56 -21.51
C GLU A 386 -8.95 2.16 -21.50
N VAL A 387 -10.09 2.00 -22.18
CA VAL A 387 -10.78 0.70 -22.33
C VAL A 387 -9.96 -0.28 -23.17
N THR A 388 -9.46 0.15 -24.34
CA THR A 388 -8.73 -0.78 -25.22
C THR A 388 -7.45 -1.33 -24.58
N VAL A 389 -6.77 -0.53 -23.74
CA VAL A 389 -5.56 -0.96 -23.04
C VAL A 389 -5.90 -1.81 -21.81
N SER A 390 -7.01 -1.56 -21.10
CA SER A 390 -7.47 -2.44 -20.03
C SER A 390 -7.90 -3.81 -20.56
N ASP A 391 -8.65 -3.86 -21.66
CA ASP A 391 -9.04 -5.12 -22.32
C ASP A 391 -7.81 -5.92 -22.75
N LYS A 392 -6.76 -5.21 -23.18
CA LYS A 392 -5.51 -5.85 -23.57
C LYS A 392 -4.80 -6.50 -22.38
N LEU A 393 -4.77 -5.82 -21.24
CA LEU A 393 -4.20 -6.36 -20.00
C LEU A 393 -4.99 -7.59 -19.51
N GLU A 394 -6.33 -7.53 -19.54
CA GLU A 394 -7.17 -8.68 -19.25
C GLU A 394 -6.87 -9.85 -20.20
N GLY A 395 -6.70 -9.59 -21.50
CA GLY A 395 -6.33 -10.62 -22.48
C GLY A 395 -5.02 -11.36 -22.14
N PHE A 396 -4.01 -10.65 -21.62
CA PHE A 396 -2.77 -11.28 -21.15
C PHE A 396 -2.96 -12.10 -19.88
N ARG A 397 -3.87 -11.70 -18.98
CA ARG A 397 -4.23 -12.48 -17.79
C ARG A 397 -5.04 -13.72 -18.13
N ALA A 398 -5.99 -13.59 -19.06
CA ALA A 398 -6.85 -14.66 -19.53
C ALA A 398 -6.05 -15.79 -20.20
N SER A 399 -4.85 -15.49 -20.72
CA SER A 399 -3.95 -16.50 -21.28
C SER A 399 -3.16 -17.28 -20.22
N LYS A 400 -3.25 -16.92 -18.93
CA LYS A 400 -2.50 -17.57 -17.85
C LYS A 400 -3.28 -18.76 -17.28
N GLU A 401 -2.54 -19.76 -16.83
CA GLU A 401 -3.11 -20.91 -16.15
C GLU A 401 -3.92 -20.49 -14.92
N HIS A 402 -5.00 -21.23 -14.66
CA HIS A 402 -5.92 -21.04 -13.54
C HIS A 402 -6.72 -19.73 -13.53
N PHE A 403 -6.63 -18.85 -14.52
CA PHE A 403 -7.42 -17.61 -14.59
C PHE A 403 -8.93 -17.88 -14.50
N ARG A 404 -9.65 -17.05 -13.73
CA ARG A 404 -11.09 -17.15 -13.47
C ARG A 404 -11.85 -15.83 -13.65
N GLY A 405 -11.18 -14.79 -14.14
CA GLY A 405 -11.75 -13.45 -14.32
C GLY A 405 -10.92 -12.39 -13.58
N LEU A 406 -11.31 -11.13 -13.73
CA LEU A 406 -10.72 -10.04 -12.96
C LEU A 406 -11.16 -10.09 -11.49
N SER A 407 -10.33 -9.58 -10.57
CA SER A 407 -10.66 -9.47 -9.15
C SER A 407 -11.39 -8.17 -8.79
N PHE A 408 -11.42 -7.20 -9.71
CA PHE A 408 -12.23 -5.98 -9.72
C PHE A 408 -12.20 -5.35 -11.13
N PRO A 409 -13.07 -4.38 -11.47
CA PRO A 409 -12.96 -3.68 -12.76
C PRO A 409 -11.61 -2.96 -12.86
N THR A 410 -10.87 -3.17 -13.95
CA THR A 410 -9.58 -2.50 -14.15
C THR A 410 -9.79 -0.98 -14.17
N ILE A 411 -9.13 -0.29 -13.26
CA ILE A 411 -8.95 1.17 -13.32
C ILE A 411 -7.86 1.40 -14.35
N SER A 412 -8.19 2.07 -15.44
CA SER A 412 -7.27 2.44 -16.52
C SER A 412 -7.50 3.91 -16.80
N SER A 413 -6.51 4.74 -16.49
CA SER A 413 -6.71 6.17 -16.34
C SER A 413 -5.54 6.96 -16.89
N VAL A 414 -5.82 7.92 -17.77
CA VAL A 414 -4.81 8.81 -18.34
C VAL A 414 -5.04 10.27 -17.92
N GLY A 415 -3.96 10.95 -17.57
CA GLY A 415 -3.98 12.37 -17.19
C GLY A 415 -4.97 12.64 -16.05
N PRO A 416 -5.91 13.59 -16.21
CA PRO A 416 -6.84 13.98 -15.15
C PRO A 416 -7.70 12.84 -14.60
N ASN A 417 -8.00 11.82 -15.42
CA ASN A 417 -8.76 10.66 -14.98
C ASN A 417 -8.03 9.87 -13.89
N ALA A 418 -6.68 9.89 -13.89
CA ALA A 418 -5.90 9.20 -12.87
C ALA A 418 -6.03 9.84 -11.48
N ALA A 419 -6.50 11.10 -11.39
CA ALA A 419 -6.82 11.74 -10.11
C ALA A 419 -8.14 11.24 -9.49
N ILE A 420 -8.99 10.55 -10.25
CA ILE A 420 -10.23 9.95 -9.75
C ILE A 420 -9.88 8.56 -9.23
N ILE A 421 -9.79 8.42 -7.90
CA ILE A 421 -9.19 7.27 -7.20
C ILE A 421 -9.71 5.92 -7.70
N HIS A 422 -11.03 5.77 -7.85
CA HIS A 422 -11.71 4.57 -8.37
C HIS A 422 -12.40 4.83 -9.73
N TYR A 423 -11.68 5.45 -10.66
CA TYR A 423 -12.16 5.69 -12.02
C TYR A 423 -12.47 4.37 -12.77
N SER A 424 -13.63 4.31 -13.42
CA SER A 424 -14.00 3.20 -14.29
C SER A 424 -14.27 3.73 -15.70
N PRO A 425 -13.36 3.50 -16.68
CA PRO A 425 -13.56 3.98 -18.03
C PRO A 425 -14.80 3.35 -18.67
N GLN A 426 -15.55 4.13 -19.43
CA GLN A 426 -16.68 3.65 -20.25
C GLN A 426 -16.33 3.77 -21.73
N ALA A 427 -16.71 2.79 -22.54
CA ALA A 427 -16.30 2.71 -23.95
C ALA A 427 -16.68 3.94 -24.78
N ASP A 428 -17.78 4.61 -24.43
CA ASP A 428 -18.32 5.79 -25.13
C ASP A 428 -17.68 7.12 -24.70
N THR A 429 -17.09 7.19 -23.50
CA THR A 429 -16.61 8.44 -22.87
C THR A 429 -15.15 8.38 -22.42
N CYS A 430 -14.48 7.23 -22.53
CA CYS A 430 -13.10 7.06 -22.12
C CYS A 430 -12.11 7.93 -22.90
N ALA A 431 -11.03 8.31 -22.24
CA ALA A 431 -9.99 9.12 -22.86
C ALA A 431 -9.09 8.29 -23.78
N GLU A 432 -8.57 8.96 -24.83
CA GLU A 432 -7.46 8.46 -25.63
C GLU A 432 -6.16 8.60 -24.83
N LEU A 433 -5.25 7.63 -24.95
CA LEU A 433 -3.93 7.69 -24.31
C LEU A 433 -3.14 8.89 -24.86
N ASP A 434 -2.45 9.59 -23.97
CA ASP A 434 -1.55 10.70 -24.29
C ASP A 434 -0.13 10.39 -23.79
N PRO A 435 0.89 10.33 -24.67
CA PRO A 435 2.27 10.10 -24.26
C PRO A 435 2.80 11.11 -23.24
N ASN A 436 2.27 12.34 -23.22
CA ASN A 436 2.76 13.39 -22.33
C ASN A 436 2.06 13.43 -20.97
N SER A 437 1.09 12.55 -20.77
CA SER A 437 0.34 12.43 -19.52
C SER A 437 0.74 11.16 -18.77
N ILE A 438 0.57 11.20 -17.44
CA ILE A 438 0.61 9.97 -16.63
C ILE A 438 -0.46 9.00 -17.11
N TYR A 439 -0.10 7.72 -17.16
CA TYR A 439 -1.04 6.60 -17.27
C TYR A 439 -0.94 5.75 -16.00
N LEU A 440 -2.06 5.58 -15.32
CA LEU A 440 -2.21 4.71 -14.15
C LEU A 440 -3.09 3.54 -14.55
N PHE A 441 -2.66 2.33 -14.21
CA PHE A 441 -3.53 1.18 -14.22
C PHE A 441 -3.47 0.45 -12.88
N ASP A 442 -4.64 0.15 -12.36
CA ASP A 442 -4.86 -0.66 -11.17
C ASP A 442 -5.82 -1.78 -11.51
N SER A 443 -5.37 -2.99 -11.26
CA SER A 443 -5.97 -4.16 -11.86
C SER A 443 -5.51 -5.44 -11.19
N GLY A 444 -6.39 -6.43 -11.13
CA GLY A 444 -6.06 -7.75 -10.58
C GLY A 444 -6.88 -8.87 -11.22
N ALA A 445 -6.56 -10.10 -10.87
CA ALA A 445 -7.25 -11.29 -11.34
C ALA A 445 -7.56 -12.30 -10.24
N GLN A 446 -8.63 -13.04 -10.47
CA GLN A 446 -8.93 -14.27 -9.77
C GLN A 446 -8.25 -15.43 -10.48
N TYR A 447 -7.50 -16.22 -9.74
CA TYR A 447 -6.97 -17.52 -10.15
C TYR A 447 -7.54 -18.59 -9.22
N LEU A 448 -7.65 -19.85 -9.68
CA LEU A 448 -8.12 -20.94 -8.81
C LEU A 448 -7.33 -21.05 -7.49
N ASP A 449 -6.07 -20.64 -7.50
CA ASP A 449 -5.10 -20.75 -6.41
C ASP A 449 -4.79 -19.41 -5.72
N GLY A 450 -5.42 -18.29 -6.12
CA GLY A 450 -5.16 -17.01 -5.46
C GLY A 450 -5.86 -15.82 -6.10
N THR A 451 -5.84 -14.68 -5.42
CA THR A 451 -6.37 -13.40 -5.89
C THR A 451 -5.21 -12.40 -5.98
N THR A 452 -5.14 -11.61 -7.05
CA THR A 452 -4.09 -10.60 -7.22
C THR A 452 -4.65 -9.19 -7.21
N ASP A 453 -3.77 -8.26 -6.84
CA ASP A 453 -4.00 -6.82 -6.86
C ASP A 453 -2.68 -6.09 -7.15
N ILE A 454 -2.70 -5.17 -8.11
CA ILE A 454 -1.51 -4.43 -8.54
C ILE A 454 -1.86 -3.14 -9.27
N THR A 455 -1.36 -2.05 -8.71
CA THR A 455 -1.26 -0.75 -9.37
C THR A 455 0.16 -0.43 -9.84
N ARG A 456 0.29 0.07 -11.08
CA ARG A 456 1.48 0.77 -11.56
C ARG A 456 1.09 2.09 -12.25
N THR A 457 1.94 3.08 -12.05
CA THR A 457 1.84 4.38 -12.72
C THR A 457 3.05 4.57 -13.63
N VAL A 458 2.83 4.95 -14.90
CA VAL A 458 3.85 5.05 -15.95
C VAL A 458 3.66 6.30 -16.82
N HIS A 459 4.69 6.66 -17.58
CA HIS A 459 4.72 7.81 -18.50
C HIS A 459 5.52 7.46 -19.77
N PHE A 460 5.00 7.77 -20.95
CA PHE A 460 5.61 7.38 -22.24
C PHE A 460 6.35 8.52 -22.96
N GLY A 461 6.24 9.73 -22.43
CA GLY A 461 6.90 10.95 -22.91
C GLY A 461 7.93 11.42 -21.90
N LYS A 462 7.90 12.73 -21.62
CA LYS A 462 8.75 13.39 -20.62
C LYS A 462 7.91 13.82 -19.41
N PRO A 463 8.02 13.15 -18.25
CA PRO A 463 7.34 13.59 -17.04
C PRO A 463 7.93 14.93 -16.54
N SER A 464 7.06 15.75 -15.97
CA SER A 464 7.39 17.00 -15.31
C SER A 464 8.15 16.77 -13.99
N ALA A 465 8.83 17.81 -13.51
CA ALA A 465 9.52 17.74 -12.22
C ALA A 465 8.54 17.50 -11.05
N HIS A 466 7.31 18.00 -11.16
CA HIS A 466 6.27 17.85 -10.14
C HIS A 466 5.74 16.41 -10.11
N GLU A 467 5.38 15.82 -11.26
CA GLU A 467 4.98 14.41 -11.36
C GLU A 467 6.06 13.48 -10.78
N LYS A 468 7.34 13.73 -11.10
CA LYS A 468 8.46 12.96 -10.54
C LYS A 468 8.59 13.09 -9.03
N ALA A 469 8.44 14.30 -8.48
CA ALA A 469 8.51 14.53 -7.05
C ALA A 469 7.39 13.81 -6.30
N CYS A 470 6.15 13.90 -6.80
CA CYS A 470 5.00 13.18 -6.23
C CYS A 470 5.17 11.66 -6.35
N TYR A 471 5.58 11.15 -7.52
CA TYR A 471 5.81 9.71 -7.72
C TYR A 471 6.86 9.16 -6.76
N THR A 472 7.94 9.92 -6.58
CA THR A 472 9.02 9.52 -5.69
C THR A 472 8.59 9.58 -4.23
N ALA A 473 7.77 10.55 -3.82
CA ALA A 473 7.21 10.58 -2.48
C ALA A 473 6.30 9.37 -2.20
N VAL A 474 5.43 9.01 -3.15
CA VAL A 474 4.60 7.78 -3.07
C VAL A 474 5.48 6.53 -2.99
N LEU A 475 6.50 6.41 -3.86
CA LEU A 475 7.43 5.28 -3.84
C LEU A 475 8.18 5.16 -2.52
N LYS A 476 8.63 6.28 -1.94
CA LYS A 476 9.29 6.27 -0.62
C LYS A 476 8.32 5.79 0.47
N GLY A 477 7.05 6.15 0.40
CA GLY A 477 6.01 5.64 1.30
C GLY A 477 5.87 4.12 1.20
N HIS A 478 5.77 3.61 -0.03
CA HIS A 478 5.69 2.18 -0.33
C HIS A 478 6.93 1.43 0.20
N ILE A 479 8.13 1.95 -0.06
CA ILE A 479 9.37 1.35 0.45
C ILE A 479 9.42 1.37 1.98
N ALA A 480 8.99 2.46 2.61
CA ALA A 480 9.01 2.61 4.06
C ALA A 480 8.10 1.58 4.75
N LEU A 481 6.89 1.36 4.23
CA LEU A 481 5.98 0.35 4.76
C LEU A 481 6.50 -1.07 4.46
N GLY A 482 6.81 -1.38 3.19
CA GLY A 482 7.29 -2.71 2.79
C GLY A 482 8.58 -3.17 3.50
N ASN A 483 9.44 -2.24 3.91
CA ASN A 483 10.66 -2.57 4.67
C ASN A 483 10.48 -2.60 6.19
N ALA A 484 9.31 -2.27 6.71
CA ALA A 484 9.10 -2.18 8.15
C ALA A 484 9.44 -3.49 8.86
N ARG A 485 9.99 -3.34 10.07
CA ARG A 485 10.14 -4.39 11.08
C ARG A 485 9.43 -3.88 12.34
N PHE A 486 8.42 -4.60 12.81
CA PHE A 486 7.54 -4.11 13.87
C PHE A 486 7.21 -5.24 14.85
N PRO A 487 6.96 -4.94 16.15
CA PRO A 487 6.75 -5.98 17.15
C PRO A 487 5.43 -6.72 16.93
N ASN A 488 5.39 -7.99 17.35
CA ASN A 488 4.14 -8.75 17.41
C ASN A 488 3.06 -8.00 18.21
N GLY A 489 1.81 -8.11 17.74
CA GLY A 489 0.67 -7.39 18.33
C GLY A 489 0.45 -5.97 17.78
N THR A 490 1.29 -5.49 16.86
CA THR A 490 1.06 -4.22 16.15
C THR A 490 -0.12 -4.36 15.19
N ASN A 491 -1.02 -3.38 15.19
CA ASN A 491 -2.12 -3.29 14.23
C ASN A 491 -1.77 -2.39 13.05
N GLY A 492 -2.51 -2.52 11.93
CA GLY A 492 -2.19 -1.77 10.72
C GLY A 492 -2.40 -0.26 10.85
N HIS A 493 -3.25 0.20 11.77
CA HIS A 493 -3.38 1.64 12.08
C HIS A 493 -2.05 2.25 12.53
N ALA A 494 -1.26 1.53 13.32
CA ALA A 494 0.00 2.04 13.86
C ALA A 494 1.09 2.25 12.80
N ILE A 495 0.98 1.56 11.65
CA ILE A 495 2.00 1.57 10.59
C ILE A 495 1.53 2.23 9.29
N ASP A 496 0.24 2.56 9.15
CA ASP A 496 -0.30 3.35 8.01
C ASP A 496 0.46 4.67 7.80
N ILE A 497 0.89 5.29 8.90
CA ILE A 497 1.68 6.53 8.88
C ILE A 497 3.02 6.40 8.13
N LEU A 498 3.62 5.20 8.06
CA LEU A 498 4.91 4.98 7.40
C LEU A 498 4.85 5.32 5.91
N ALA A 499 3.71 5.03 5.28
CA ALA A 499 3.50 5.33 3.87
C ALA A 499 3.15 6.81 3.60
N ARG A 500 2.67 7.54 4.64
CA ARG A 500 2.24 8.94 4.53
C ARG A 500 3.34 9.96 4.81
N VAL A 501 4.26 9.65 5.73
CA VAL A 501 5.32 10.60 6.16
C VAL A 501 6.09 11.19 4.97
N PRO A 502 6.46 10.43 3.93
CA PRO A 502 7.13 10.99 2.75
C PRO A 502 6.30 12.04 2.00
N LEU A 503 4.98 11.88 1.95
CA LEU A 503 4.04 12.83 1.33
C LEU A 503 3.78 14.04 2.23
N TRP A 504 3.55 13.83 3.53
CA TRP A 504 3.28 14.89 4.49
C TRP A 504 4.42 15.91 4.60
N ARG A 505 5.67 15.51 4.33
CA ARG A 505 6.83 16.42 4.23
C ARG A 505 6.65 17.52 3.19
N TYR A 506 5.82 17.28 2.18
CA TYR A 506 5.48 18.23 1.12
C TYR A 506 4.07 18.82 1.29
N GLY A 507 3.37 18.51 2.39
CA GLY A 507 1.97 18.90 2.60
C GLY A 507 0.97 18.12 1.73
N LEU A 508 1.37 16.96 1.20
CA LEU A 508 0.54 16.10 0.35
C LEU A 508 -0.05 14.94 1.16
N ASP A 509 -1.19 14.38 0.75
CA ASP A 509 -1.81 13.19 1.37
C ASP A 509 -2.71 12.44 0.36
N TYR A 510 -3.29 11.31 0.76
CA TYR A 510 -4.28 10.53 0.00
C TYR A 510 -5.48 10.11 0.86
N ARG A 511 -6.67 10.05 0.24
CA ARG A 511 -7.97 9.92 0.92
C ARG A 511 -8.48 8.46 1.08
N HIS A 512 -7.57 7.49 1.06
CA HIS A 512 -7.89 6.07 1.28
C HIS A 512 -6.90 5.44 2.28
N GLY A 513 -7.20 4.21 2.74
CA GLY A 513 -6.26 3.44 3.56
C GLY A 513 -5.01 3.06 2.78
N THR A 514 -3.93 2.73 3.47
CA THR A 514 -2.67 2.30 2.82
C THR A 514 -2.72 0.87 2.32
N GLY A 515 -3.61 0.03 2.86
CA GLY A 515 -3.86 -1.29 2.31
C GLY A 515 -4.95 -2.08 3.05
N HIS A 516 -5.33 -3.19 2.44
CA HIS A 516 -6.36 -4.13 2.88
C HIS A 516 -5.85 -5.57 2.77
N GLY A 517 -6.49 -6.52 3.45
CA GLY A 517 -6.18 -7.93 3.25
C GLY A 517 -6.66 -8.45 1.90
N ILE A 518 -6.11 -9.60 1.47
CA ILE A 518 -6.40 -10.25 0.17
C ILE A 518 -6.85 -11.70 0.39
N GLY A 519 -7.99 -12.07 -0.18
CA GLY A 519 -8.52 -13.43 -0.14
C GLY A 519 -7.74 -14.44 -0.97
N SER A 520 -7.89 -15.73 -0.65
CA SER A 520 -7.35 -16.84 -1.47
C SER A 520 -8.44 -17.35 -2.41
N TYR A 521 -8.42 -16.85 -3.66
CA TYR A 521 -9.50 -17.03 -4.63
C TYR A 521 -10.85 -16.63 -4.01
N LEU A 522 -10.90 -15.45 -3.43
CA LEU A 522 -12.02 -14.85 -2.69
C LEU A 522 -12.03 -13.34 -2.96
N ASN A 523 -12.64 -12.54 -2.10
CA ASN A 523 -12.68 -11.08 -2.24
C ASN A 523 -11.27 -10.50 -2.28
N VAL A 524 -11.04 -9.54 -3.17
CA VAL A 524 -9.79 -8.78 -3.22
C VAL A 524 -9.64 -7.90 -1.98
N HIS A 525 -10.73 -7.32 -1.49
CA HIS A 525 -10.78 -6.64 -0.20
C HIS A 525 -11.25 -7.64 0.87
N GLU A 526 -10.31 -8.17 1.65
CA GLU A 526 -10.59 -9.14 2.71
C GLU A 526 -10.15 -8.62 4.09
N GLY A 527 -11.10 -8.53 5.02
CA GLY A 527 -10.82 -8.25 6.43
C GLY A 527 -10.47 -9.52 7.23
N PRO A 528 -10.26 -9.41 8.56
CA PRO A 528 -10.60 -8.25 9.38
C PRO A 528 -9.44 -7.28 9.63
N HIS A 529 -8.21 -7.63 9.28
CA HIS A 529 -7.05 -6.75 9.38
C HIS A 529 -6.99 -5.78 8.19
N LEU A 530 -6.43 -4.60 8.41
CA LEU A 530 -6.24 -3.58 7.39
C LEU A 530 -5.11 -2.62 7.81
N ILE A 531 -4.47 -1.97 6.85
CA ILE A 531 -3.49 -0.90 7.09
C ILE A 531 -4.16 0.42 6.72
N SER A 532 -4.69 1.11 7.72
CA SER A 532 -5.47 2.33 7.50
C SER A 532 -5.46 3.26 8.69
N PHE A 533 -5.58 4.56 8.44
CA PHE A 533 -5.90 5.56 9.46
C PHE A 533 -7.31 5.37 10.07
N ARG A 534 -8.18 4.57 9.45
CA ARG A 534 -9.55 4.34 9.92
C ARG A 534 -9.57 3.58 11.25
N PRO A 535 -10.48 3.88 12.19
CA PRO A 535 -10.50 3.27 13.52
C PRO A 535 -10.54 1.73 13.52
N GLN A 536 -11.22 1.12 12.55
CA GLN A 536 -11.36 -0.33 12.40
C GLN A 536 -10.01 -1.03 12.28
N ALA A 537 -8.97 -0.35 11.75
CA ALA A 537 -7.61 -0.88 11.64
C ALA A 537 -6.92 -1.13 12.99
N ARG A 538 -7.56 -0.76 14.11
CA ARG A 538 -7.08 -1.05 15.46
C ARG A 538 -7.59 -2.38 16.02
N ASN A 539 -8.61 -2.98 15.39
CA ASN A 539 -9.35 -4.10 15.95
C ASN A 539 -8.54 -5.41 15.94
N VAL A 540 -7.76 -5.65 14.88
CA VAL A 540 -7.03 -6.91 14.70
C VAL A 540 -5.54 -6.63 14.51
N PRO A 541 -4.65 -7.20 15.34
CA PRO A 541 -3.23 -7.11 15.14
C PRO A 541 -2.81 -7.92 13.90
N LEU A 542 -1.80 -7.41 13.21
CA LEU A 542 -1.18 -8.10 12.08
C LEU A 542 -0.46 -9.36 12.59
N GLN A 543 -0.59 -10.45 11.84
CA GLN A 543 -0.07 -11.77 12.20
C GLN A 543 0.60 -12.44 11.00
N VAL A 544 1.53 -13.34 11.27
CA VAL A 544 2.16 -14.18 10.25
C VAL A 544 1.11 -14.88 9.40
N SER A 545 1.40 -15.04 8.11
CA SER A 545 0.54 -15.63 7.08
C SER A 545 -0.66 -14.80 6.63
N MET A 546 -0.92 -13.65 7.25
CA MET A 546 -1.82 -12.65 6.66
C MET A 546 -1.21 -12.10 5.36
N THR A 547 -2.07 -11.75 4.43
CA THR A 547 -1.74 -10.98 3.22
C THR A 547 -2.32 -9.58 3.33
N VAL A 548 -1.60 -8.58 2.82
CA VAL A 548 -2.04 -7.18 2.78
C VAL A 548 -1.54 -6.49 1.52
N THR A 549 -2.28 -5.52 0.99
CA THR A 549 -1.74 -4.55 0.03
C THR A 549 -0.89 -3.48 0.74
N ASP A 550 0.02 -2.89 -0.01
CA ASP A 550 0.77 -1.67 0.30
C ASP A 550 0.65 -0.76 -0.92
N GLU A 551 -0.32 0.15 -0.88
CA GLU A 551 -0.85 0.90 -2.02
C GLU A 551 -0.93 2.43 -1.80
N PRO A 552 0.12 3.12 -1.29
CA PRO A 552 0.06 4.57 -1.16
C PRO A 552 -0.17 5.26 -2.50
N GLY A 553 -0.75 6.46 -2.43
CA GLY A 553 -1.05 7.25 -3.61
C GLY A 553 -0.96 8.76 -3.39
N TYR A 554 -1.15 9.50 -4.47
CA TYR A 554 -1.33 10.94 -4.51
C TYR A 554 -2.19 11.31 -5.72
N TYR A 555 -3.15 12.21 -5.55
CA TYR A 555 -4.13 12.57 -6.56
C TYR A 555 -4.25 14.09 -6.67
N GLU A 556 -3.80 14.65 -7.79
CA GLU A 556 -3.87 16.07 -8.11
C GLU A 556 -5.13 16.32 -8.96
N ASP A 557 -6.20 16.81 -8.32
CA ASP A 557 -7.51 17.02 -8.94
C ASP A 557 -7.39 17.77 -10.28
N GLY A 558 -7.90 17.16 -11.35
CA GLY A 558 -7.89 17.75 -12.69
C GLY A 558 -6.54 17.67 -13.42
N SER A 559 -5.52 17.01 -12.87
CA SER A 559 -4.19 16.90 -13.49
C SER A 559 -3.72 15.45 -13.66
N PHE A 560 -3.35 14.75 -12.58
CA PHE A 560 -2.86 13.37 -12.62
C PHE A 560 -3.07 12.68 -11.28
N GLY A 561 -2.93 11.35 -11.25
CA GLY A 561 -2.83 10.60 -10.00
C GLY A 561 -1.80 9.49 -10.10
N ILE A 562 -1.27 9.12 -8.95
CA ILE A 562 -0.23 8.13 -8.79
C ILE A 562 -0.67 7.19 -7.68
N ARG A 563 -0.59 5.90 -7.94
CA ARG A 563 -0.64 4.86 -6.92
C ARG A 563 0.36 3.78 -7.27
N LEU A 564 1.00 3.21 -6.25
CA LEU A 564 2.00 2.17 -6.37
C LEU A 564 1.67 1.07 -5.39
N GLU A 565 1.38 -0.11 -5.90
CA GLU A 565 0.80 -1.17 -5.09
C GLU A 565 1.44 -2.52 -5.30
N ASN A 566 1.68 -3.21 -4.19
CA ASN A 566 2.01 -4.62 -4.15
C ASN A 566 1.21 -5.32 -3.05
N VAL A 567 0.97 -6.61 -3.24
CA VAL A 567 0.56 -7.52 -2.18
C VAL A 567 1.80 -8.04 -1.45
N LEU A 568 1.69 -8.05 -0.13
CA LEU A 568 2.67 -8.47 0.85
C LEU A 568 2.15 -9.66 1.65
N VAL A 569 3.03 -10.58 2.01
CA VAL A 569 2.79 -11.63 3.02
C VAL A 569 3.49 -11.23 4.30
N ILE A 570 2.79 -11.30 5.43
CA ILE A 570 3.37 -11.05 6.75
C ILE A 570 4.11 -12.31 7.20
N LYS A 571 5.34 -12.15 7.65
CA LYS A 571 6.20 -13.22 8.15
C LYS A 571 6.92 -12.79 9.42
N GLU A 572 7.54 -13.74 10.11
CA GLU A 572 8.46 -13.44 11.19
C GLU A 572 9.57 -12.50 10.69
N GLY A 573 9.93 -11.53 11.54
CA GLY A 573 10.89 -10.49 11.25
C GLY A 573 12.23 -10.76 11.94
N ASP A 574 13.27 -10.88 11.14
CA ASP A 574 14.63 -11.00 11.66
C ASP A 574 15.11 -9.63 12.17
N THR A 575 15.53 -9.59 13.44
CA THR A 575 16.05 -8.39 14.11
C THR A 575 17.29 -8.76 14.94
N GLU A 576 18.22 -7.83 15.10
CA GLU A 576 19.44 -8.05 15.90
C GLU A 576 19.12 -8.28 17.38
N PHE A 577 18.09 -7.61 17.89
CA PHE A 577 17.67 -7.67 19.28
C PHE A 577 16.18 -7.98 19.38
N ASN A 578 15.80 -8.78 20.38
CA ASN A 578 14.40 -9.07 20.69
C ASN A 578 14.00 -8.44 22.04
N PHE A 579 13.42 -7.24 21.99
CA PHE A 579 13.03 -6.53 23.21
C PHE A 579 11.81 -7.18 23.89
N GLY A 580 12.01 -7.70 25.11
CA GLY A 580 10.96 -8.32 25.91
C GLY A 580 10.44 -9.63 25.34
N ASP A 581 11.26 -10.33 24.55
CA ASP A 581 10.96 -11.62 23.92
C ASP A 581 9.64 -11.65 23.12
N LYS A 582 9.20 -10.48 22.63
CA LYS A 582 7.92 -10.33 21.91
C LYS A 582 7.95 -10.95 20.51
N GLY A 583 9.13 -11.02 19.89
CA GLY A 583 9.25 -11.29 18.46
C GLY A 583 8.80 -10.11 17.60
N TYR A 584 9.19 -10.15 16.33
CA TYR A 584 8.96 -9.10 15.36
C TYR A 584 8.37 -9.68 14.09
N LEU A 585 7.68 -8.84 13.32
CA LEU A 585 7.09 -9.14 12.04
C LEU A 585 7.78 -8.33 10.95
N SER A 586 7.68 -8.86 9.73
CA SER A 586 8.17 -8.23 8.51
C SER A 586 7.29 -8.59 7.32
N PHE A 587 7.50 -7.92 6.19
CA PHE A 587 6.81 -8.20 4.95
C PHE A 587 7.68 -8.98 3.95
N GLU A 588 7.02 -9.83 3.18
CA GLU A 588 7.52 -10.46 1.96
C GLU A 588 6.70 -9.95 0.78
N HIS A 589 7.35 -9.31 -0.19
CA HIS A 589 6.69 -8.91 -1.44
C HIS A 589 6.42 -10.14 -2.31
N ILE A 590 5.20 -10.23 -2.85
CA ILE A 590 4.82 -11.31 -3.79
C ILE A 590 4.34 -10.78 -5.15
N THR A 591 4.12 -9.47 -5.31
CA THR A 591 3.77 -8.84 -6.59
C THR A 591 5.02 -8.48 -7.40
N TRP A 592 5.03 -8.79 -8.71
CA TRP A 592 6.21 -8.65 -9.56
C TRP A 592 5.94 -7.83 -10.84
N ALA A 593 6.27 -6.54 -10.82
CA ALA A 593 6.36 -5.70 -12.01
C ALA A 593 7.26 -4.49 -11.74
N PRO A 594 8.09 -4.05 -12.69
CA PRO A 594 9.05 -2.97 -12.45
C PRO A 594 8.36 -1.63 -12.18
N TYR A 595 8.88 -0.88 -11.20
CA TYR A 595 8.68 0.57 -11.09
C TYR A 595 9.41 1.29 -12.22
N GLN A 596 8.78 2.32 -12.80
CA GLN A 596 9.37 3.03 -13.94
C GLN A 596 10.41 4.05 -13.46
N ILE A 597 11.69 3.78 -13.69
CA ILE A 597 12.82 4.63 -13.29
C ILE A 597 12.69 6.08 -13.80
N LYS A 598 12.10 6.27 -14.99
CA LYS A 598 11.88 7.60 -15.59
C LYS A 598 11.09 8.55 -14.67
N LEU A 599 10.13 8.01 -13.92
CA LEU A 599 9.28 8.77 -12.98
C LEU A 599 9.96 9.01 -11.63
N ILE A 600 11.10 8.38 -11.35
CA ILE A 600 11.80 8.54 -10.08
C ILE A 600 12.74 9.75 -10.14
N ASP A 601 12.59 10.66 -9.18
CA ASP A 601 13.58 11.68 -8.86
C ASP A 601 14.67 11.03 -7.98
N LEU A 602 15.71 10.53 -8.65
CA LEU A 602 16.83 9.86 -7.98
C LEU A 602 17.57 10.76 -6.99
N SER A 603 17.43 12.09 -7.08
CA SER A 603 18.14 13.03 -6.20
C SER A 603 17.61 13.04 -4.77
N ILE A 604 16.40 12.51 -4.54
CA ILE A 604 15.77 12.47 -3.21
C ILE A 604 15.60 11.04 -2.65
N LEU A 605 16.13 10.05 -3.36
CA LEU A 605 16.26 8.69 -2.83
C LEU A 605 17.53 8.56 -1.98
N THR A 606 17.39 7.85 -0.87
CA THR A 606 18.49 7.40 -0.02
C THR A 606 19.22 6.21 -0.68
N PRO A 607 20.47 5.94 -0.30
CA PRO A 607 21.19 4.76 -0.78
C PRO A 607 20.44 3.44 -0.52
N GLU A 608 19.76 3.31 0.60
CA GLU A 608 18.98 2.15 1.00
C GLU A 608 17.74 1.97 0.11
N GLU A 609 17.04 3.06 -0.23
CA GLU A 609 15.89 3.01 -1.15
C GLU A 609 16.33 2.68 -2.58
N ILE A 610 17.49 3.19 -3.03
CA ILE A 610 18.06 2.82 -4.34
C ILE A 610 18.38 1.31 -4.36
N GLU A 611 19.02 0.81 -3.31
CA GLU A 611 19.33 -0.62 -3.19
C GLU A 611 18.08 -1.49 -3.17
N TRP A 612 17.03 -1.02 -2.48
CA TRP A 612 15.73 -1.69 -2.47
C TRP A 612 15.13 -1.79 -3.88
N VAL A 613 15.12 -0.69 -4.64
CA VAL A 613 14.60 -0.68 -6.02
C VAL A 613 15.41 -1.65 -6.88
N ASN A 614 16.74 -1.59 -6.81
CA ASN A 614 17.63 -2.48 -7.56
C ASN A 614 17.40 -3.96 -7.22
N THR A 615 17.25 -4.28 -5.93
CA THR A 615 16.99 -5.64 -5.44
C THR A 615 15.63 -6.14 -5.91
N TYR A 616 14.58 -5.34 -5.76
CA TYR A 616 13.23 -5.68 -6.20
C TYR A 616 13.19 -5.90 -7.72
N HIS A 617 13.77 -4.99 -8.49
CA HIS A 617 13.92 -5.10 -9.95
C HIS A 617 14.70 -6.35 -10.37
N SER A 618 15.75 -6.71 -9.65
CA SER A 618 16.47 -7.97 -9.91
C SER A 618 15.62 -9.20 -9.67
N LYS A 619 14.82 -9.21 -8.60
CA LYS A 619 13.86 -10.30 -8.34
C LYS A 619 12.78 -10.39 -9.42
N CYS A 620 12.26 -9.25 -9.90
CA CYS A 620 11.32 -9.26 -11.03
C CYS A 620 11.90 -9.99 -12.25
N ARG A 621 13.16 -9.74 -12.60
CA ARG A 621 13.82 -10.46 -13.71
C ARG A 621 13.93 -11.95 -13.45
N GLU A 622 14.43 -12.32 -12.27
CA GLU A 622 14.69 -13.71 -11.92
C GLU A 622 13.41 -14.54 -11.92
N ILE A 623 12.39 -14.04 -11.22
CA ILE A 623 11.12 -14.74 -11.00
C ILE A 623 10.31 -14.85 -12.29
N LEU A 624 10.31 -13.79 -13.11
CA LEU A 624 9.49 -13.75 -14.33
C LEU A 624 10.19 -14.37 -15.55
N ALA A 625 11.52 -14.54 -15.54
CA ALA A 625 12.27 -15.09 -16.67
C ALA A 625 11.70 -16.37 -17.28
N PRO A 626 11.20 -17.37 -16.50
CA PRO A 626 10.61 -18.58 -17.07
C PRO A 626 9.32 -18.34 -17.88
N TYR A 627 8.68 -17.18 -17.73
CA TYR A 627 7.40 -16.83 -18.34
C TYR A 627 7.52 -15.79 -19.47
N MET A 628 8.75 -15.42 -19.83
CA MET A 628 9.04 -14.37 -20.81
C MET A 628 9.64 -14.96 -22.08
N ASP A 629 9.21 -14.45 -23.24
CA ASP A 629 9.94 -14.66 -24.48
C ASP A 629 11.22 -13.80 -24.54
N LYS A 630 12.04 -13.99 -25.58
CA LYS A 630 13.30 -13.26 -25.73
C LYS A 630 13.12 -11.74 -25.74
N ASN A 631 12.13 -11.23 -26.47
CA ASN A 631 11.90 -9.78 -26.62
C ASN A 631 11.37 -9.18 -25.32
N GLN A 632 10.44 -9.89 -24.65
CA GLN A 632 9.90 -9.52 -23.36
C GLN A 632 11.01 -9.49 -22.29
N MET A 633 11.93 -10.46 -22.32
CA MET A 633 13.05 -10.52 -21.40
C MET A 633 14.08 -9.42 -21.65
N GLU A 634 14.35 -9.05 -22.91
CA GLU A 634 15.22 -7.91 -23.26
C GLU A 634 14.63 -6.59 -22.76
N TRP A 635 13.32 -6.38 -22.97
CA TRP A 635 12.61 -5.23 -22.43
C TRP A 635 12.66 -5.20 -20.90
N LEU A 636 12.39 -6.33 -20.24
CA LEU A 636 12.39 -6.44 -18.78
C LEU A 636 13.79 -6.17 -18.21
N LYS A 637 14.86 -6.67 -18.85
CA LYS A 637 16.24 -6.36 -18.46
C LYS A 637 16.50 -4.86 -18.47
N LYS A 638 16.13 -4.17 -19.56
CA LYS A 638 16.27 -2.72 -19.68
C LYS A 638 15.42 -1.97 -18.63
N ALA A 639 14.19 -2.43 -18.37
CA ALA A 639 13.26 -1.81 -17.42
C ALA A 639 13.71 -1.94 -15.96
N THR A 640 14.65 -2.84 -15.68
CA THR A 640 15.12 -3.20 -14.35
C THR A 640 16.61 -2.93 -14.16
N GLU A 641 17.26 -2.23 -15.10
CA GLU A 641 18.68 -1.89 -15.00
C GLU A 641 19.01 -1.22 -13.67
N PRO A 642 20.08 -1.65 -12.97
CA PRO A 642 20.44 -1.07 -11.69
C PRO A 642 20.69 0.43 -11.80
N ILE A 643 20.12 1.20 -10.88
CA ILE A 643 20.43 2.61 -10.70
C ILE A 643 21.87 2.73 -10.21
N LEU A 644 22.76 3.31 -11.04
CA LEU A 644 24.16 3.50 -10.71
C LEU A 644 24.37 4.75 -9.84
N ARG A 645 25.05 4.59 -8.70
CA ARG A 645 25.29 5.67 -7.71
C ARG A 645 25.98 6.93 -8.29
N ALA A 646 26.82 6.78 -9.31
CA ALA A 646 27.53 7.91 -9.94
C ALA A 646 26.61 8.87 -10.71
N ALA A 647 25.47 8.39 -11.24
CA ALA A 647 24.53 9.21 -11.99
C ALA A 647 23.71 10.17 -11.10
N CYS A 648 23.57 9.88 -9.80
CA CYS A 648 22.92 10.76 -8.82
C CYS A 648 23.71 12.05 -8.54
N LEU A 649 25.04 11.95 -8.49
CA LEU A 649 25.90 13.11 -8.23
C LEU A 649 25.86 14.10 -9.41
N ALA A 650 25.71 13.64 -10.65
CA ALA A 650 25.65 14.49 -11.83
C ALA A 650 24.37 15.36 -11.93
N ASN A 651 23.22 14.86 -11.46
CA ASN A 651 21.94 15.59 -11.53
C ASN A 651 21.73 16.61 -10.40
N SER A 652 22.36 16.41 -9.23
CA SER A 652 22.32 17.39 -8.13
C SER A 652 23.16 18.65 -8.43
N THR A 653 24.23 18.52 -9.21
CA THR A 653 25.07 19.64 -9.70
C THR A 653 24.33 20.66 -10.56
N LEU A 654 23.26 20.27 -11.26
CA LEU A 654 22.51 21.18 -12.15
C LEU A 654 21.58 22.13 -11.40
N ARG A 655 21.01 21.74 -10.25
CA ARG A 655 20.12 22.60 -9.44
C ARG A 655 20.87 23.52 -8.47
N PHE A 656 22.10 23.17 -8.07
CA PHE A 656 22.97 24.07 -7.31
C PHE A 656 23.44 25.29 -8.14
N SER A 657 23.41 25.17 -9.48
CA SER A 657 23.91 26.19 -10.41
C SER A 657 23.08 27.49 -10.46
N ASP A 658 21.81 27.46 -10.08
CA ASP A 658 20.94 28.66 -10.16
C ASP A 658 20.92 29.50 -8.88
N GLN A 659 21.24 28.92 -7.71
CA GLN A 659 21.44 29.68 -6.47
C GLN A 659 22.89 30.21 -6.32
N VAL A 660 23.88 29.54 -6.92
CA VAL A 660 25.30 29.94 -6.83
C VAL A 660 25.70 31.03 -7.84
N ARG A 661 24.84 31.39 -8.81
CA ARG A 661 25.09 32.50 -9.75
C ARG A 661 25.22 33.90 -9.11
N ARG A 662 25.03 34.03 -7.79
CA ARG A 662 25.18 35.30 -7.05
C ARG A 662 26.42 35.37 -6.13
N ALA A 663 27.34 34.42 -6.18
CA ALA A 663 28.57 34.42 -5.38
C ALA A 663 29.84 34.54 -6.25
N SER A 664 30.89 35.16 -5.67
CA SER A 664 32.11 35.61 -6.35
C SER A 664 32.90 34.51 -7.11
N PRO A 665 33.63 34.86 -8.19
CA PRO A 665 34.37 33.91 -9.06
C PRO A 665 35.43 33.05 -8.35
N THR A 666 35.83 33.41 -7.13
CA THR A 666 36.88 32.72 -6.37
C THR A 666 36.37 31.44 -5.69
N VAL A 667 35.07 31.36 -5.37
CA VAL A 667 34.45 30.18 -4.73
C VAL A 667 34.14 29.07 -5.75
N GLN A 668 34.05 29.41 -7.05
CA GLN A 668 33.77 28.44 -8.13
C GLN A 668 34.90 27.45 -8.43
N ARG A 669 36.13 27.65 -7.90
CA ARG A 669 37.29 26.78 -8.22
C ARG A 669 37.58 25.69 -7.19
N MET A 670 37.03 25.75 -5.98
CA MET A 670 37.52 24.93 -4.86
C MET A 670 36.91 23.53 -4.71
N GLU A 671 35.75 23.19 -5.29
CA GLU A 671 35.18 21.83 -5.13
C GLU A 671 35.41 20.89 -6.31
N PHE A 672 35.86 21.39 -7.47
CA PHE A 672 35.90 20.60 -8.70
C PHE A 672 37.25 19.88 -8.94
N GLN A 673 38.38 20.48 -8.59
CA GLN A 673 39.70 19.96 -9.01
C GLN A 673 40.22 18.79 -8.17
N CYS A 674 39.98 18.76 -6.85
CA CYS A 674 40.48 17.67 -6.01
C CYS A 674 39.71 16.35 -6.24
N LEU A 675 38.39 16.42 -6.40
CA LEU A 675 37.56 15.23 -6.65
C LEU A 675 37.72 14.73 -8.09
N SER A 676 37.79 15.60 -9.10
CA SER A 676 37.98 15.16 -10.49
C SER A 676 39.33 14.51 -10.69
N TRP A 677 40.41 14.99 -10.04
CA TRP A 677 41.74 14.39 -10.17
C TRP A 677 41.86 13.03 -9.47
N ILE A 678 41.25 12.87 -8.30
CA ILE A 678 41.20 11.58 -7.60
C ILE A 678 40.37 10.57 -8.41
N LEU A 679 39.26 11.00 -9.03
CA LEU A 679 38.44 10.18 -9.94
C LEU A 679 39.14 9.86 -11.27
N HIS A 680 39.91 10.78 -11.85
CA HIS A 680 40.66 10.54 -13.09
C HIS A 680 41.80 9.53 -12.88
N ILE A 681 42.49 9.60 -11.74
CA ILE A 681 43.53 8.63 -11.36
C ILE A 681 42.90 7.27 -11.02
N TRP A 682 41.73 7.25 -10.39
CA TRP A 682 40.96 6.02 -10.15
C TRP A 682 40.51 5.38 -11.47
N TYR A 683 40.08 6.17 -12.46
CA TYR A 683 39.65 5.68 -13.77
C TYR A 683 40.83 5.15 -14.64
N GLU A 684 41.99 5.83 -14.63
CA GLU A 684 43.19 5.39 -15.35
C GLU A 684 43.77 4.08 -14.78
N PHE A 685 43.76 3.89 -13.45
CA PHE A 685 44.35 2.69 -12.82
C PHE A 685 43.42 1.47 -12.74
N VAL A 686 42.10 1.67 -12.64
CA VAL A 686 41.13 0.55 -12.47
C VAL A 686 40.76 -0.11 -13.81
N SER A 687 41.18 0.45 -14.94
CA SER A 687 40.93 -0.13 -16.27
C SER A 687 41.66 -1.46 -16.57
N THR A 688 42.53 -1.95 -15.67
CA THR A 688 43.34 -3.17 -15.97
C THR A 688 43.40 -4.28 -14.92
N ARG A 689 42.75 -4.24 -13.75
CA ARG A 689 42.42 -5.43 -12.91
C ARG A 689 41.68 -5.04 -11.63
N TRP A 690 40.72 -5.87 -11.24
CA TRP A 690 39.98 -5.79 -9.99
C TRP A 690 40.90 -6.03 -8.79
N ILE A 691 41.22 -4.99 -8.02
CA ILE A 691 41.83 -5.08 -6.69
C ILE A 691 41.19 -4.00 -5.80
N GLU A 692 40.60 -4.39 -4.66
CA GLU A 692 40.26 -3.47 -3.57
C GLU A 692 41.55 -2.86 -3.00
N ILE A 693 41.78 -1.56 -3.24
CA ILE A 693 42.92 -0.85 -2.62
C ILE A 693 42.40 -0.08 -1.41
N GLN A 694 42.75 -0.53 -0.20
CA GLN A 694 42.66 0.28 1.01
C GLN A 694 43.62 1.48 0.90
N ILE A 695 43.15 2.69 1.23
CA ILE A 695 43.91 3.96 1.14
C ILE A 695 45.26 3.90 1.90
N ASP A 696 45.34 3.09 2.96
CA ASP A 696 46.57 2.90 3.73
C ASP A 696 47.70 2.17 2.95
N ASN A 697 47.37 1.47 1.85
CA ASN A 697 48.30 0.69 1.04
C ASN A 697 48.93 1.46 -0.13
N LEU A 698 48.65 2.76 -0.29
CA LEU A 698 49.31 3.56 -1.32
C LEU A 698 50.82 3.73 -1.04
N PRO A 699 51.70 3.64 -2.05
CA PRO A 699 53.14 3.89 -1.89
C PRO A 699 53.42 5.31 -1.38
N SER A 700 54.36 5.45 -0.44
CA SER A 700 54.70 6.73 0.19
C SER A 700 55.09 7.82 -0.81
N ASP A 701 55.84 7.47 -1.86
CA ASP A 701 56.26 8.43 -2.89
C ASP A 701 55.09 8.99 -3.70
N LEU A 702 54.06 8.18 -3.92
CA LEU A 702 52.85 8.58 -4.62
C LEU A 702 52.00 9.51 -3.74
N ILE A 703 51.89 9.19 -2.44
CA ILE A 703 51.22 10.08 -1.47
C ILE A 703 51.95 11.43 -1.41
N VAL A 704 53.28 11.42 -1.36
CA VAL A 704 54.10 12.65 -1.36
C VAL A 704 53.91 13.44 -2.66
N GLU A 705 53.91 12.79 -3.82
CA GLU A 705 53.63 13.44 -5.11
C GLU A 705 52.26 14.12 -5.11
N ILE A 706 51.20 13.40 -4.71
CA ILE A 706 49.82 13.89 -4.72
C ILE A 706 49.65 15.05 -3.75
N LEU A 707 50.01 14.84 -2.48
CA LEU A 707 49.80 15.85 -1.44
C LEU A 707 50.69 17.08 -1.65
N SER A 708 51.85 16.94 -2.29
CA SER A 708 52.76 18.07 -2.54
C SER A 708 52.20 19.08 -3.54
N ARG A 709 51.16 18.75 -4.30
CA ARG A 709 50.54 19.63 -5.30
C ARG A 709 49.29 20.34 -4.78
N LEU A 710 48.86 20.04 -3.56
CA LEU A 710 47.75 20.74 -2.91
C LEU A 710 48.23 22.09 -2.35
N PRO A 711 47.34 23.05 -2.10
CA PRO A 711 47.67 24.24 -1.29
C PRO A 711 48.00 23.86 0.15
N ALA A 712 48.81 24.66 0.84
CA ALA A 712 49.29 24.30 2.18
C ALA A 712 48.16 24.16 3.22
N GLU A 713 47.06 24.91 3.11
CA GLU A 713 45.88 24.75 3.99
C GLU A 713 45.24 23.36 3.86
N GLU A 714 45.16 22.82 2.64
CA GLU A 714 44.59 21.49 2.39
C GLU A 714 45.53 20.37 2.85
N VAL A 715 46.84 20.58 2.73
CA VAL A 715 47.83 19.65 3.29
C VAL A 715 47.66 19.53 4.82
N LEU A 716 47.37 20.64 5.53
CA LEU A 716 47.12 20.62 6.97
C LEU A 716 45.87 19.81 7.34
N LYS A 717 44.82 19.86 6.51
CA LYS A 717 43.61 19.02 6.69
C LYS A 717 43.95 17.55 6.45
N CYS A 718 44.72 17.23 5.40
CA CYS A 718 45.19 15.87 5.10
C CYS A 718 46.05 15.25 6.23
N ARG A 719 46.81 16.06 6.98
CA ARG A 719 47.58 15.59 8.16
C ARG A 719 46.72 15.03 9.29
N ARG A 720 45.43 15.36 9.31
CA ARG A 720 44.47 14.85 10.31
C ARG A 720 43.86 13.51 9.91
N VAL A 721 43.99 13.10 8.65
CA VAL A 721 43.35 11.89 8.08
C VAL A 721 43.99 10.61 8.65
N CYS A 722 45.31 10.46 8.60
CA CYS A 722 45.99 9.32 9.20
C CYS A 722 47.45 9.62 9.60
N LYS A 723 48.02 8.79 10.48
CA LYS A 723 49.40 8.95 10.97
C LYS A 723 50.43 8.90 9.83
N LYS A 724 50.24 8.03 8.84
CA LYS A 724 51.15 7.87 7.69
C LYS A 724 51.28 9.17 6.89
N TRP A 725 50.18 9.86 6.61
CA TRP A 725 50.17 11.11 5.86
C TRP A 725 50.78 12.27 6.66
N ARG A 726 50.51 12.32 7.96
CA ARG A 726 51.14 13.28 8.88
C ARG A 726 52.67 13.12 8.88
N THR A 727 53.17 11.89 8.92
CA THR A 727 54.61 11.62 8.87
C THR A 727 55.21 12.03 7.52
N LEU A 728 54.60 11.64 6.40
CA LEU A 728 55.12 11.93 5.07
C LEU A 728 55.15 13.43 4.74
N THR A 729 54.11 14.16 5.12
CA THR A 729 54.03 15.62 4.92
C THR A 729 54.94 16.42 5.86
N SER A 730 55.58 15.76 6.85
CA SER A 730 56.59 16.37 7.72
C SER A 730 58.02 16.12 7.24
N THR A 731 58.21 15.45 6.10
CA THR A 731 59.55 15.14 5.58
C THR A 731 60.12 16.28 4.75
N ARG A 732 61.45 16.46 4.81
CA ARG A 732 62.17 17.45 3.98
C ARG A 732 61.93 17.25 2.48
N GLN A 733 61.77 16.00 2.05
CA GLN A 733 61.45 15.64 0.66
C GLN A 733 60.07 16.17 0.25
N PHE A 734 59.07 16.06 1.12
CA PHE A 734 57.76 16.63 0.86
C PHE A 734 57.82 18.16 0.78
N THR A 735 58.46 18.82 1.75
CA THR A 735 58.58 20.29 1.80
C THR A 735 59.23 20.82 0.53
N HIS A 736 60.36 20.26 0.10
CA HIS A 736 61.06 20.69 -1.11
C HIS A 736 60.20 20.54 -2.36
N LYS A 737 59.46 19.43 -2.45
CA LYS A 737 58.59 19.13 -3.59
C LYS A 737 57.34 20.01 -3.61
N HIS A 738 56.78 20.31 -2.44
CA HIS A 738 55.61 21.15 -2.29
C HIS A 738 55.91 22.62 -2.62
N VAL A 739 57.03 23.14 -2.13
CA VAL A 739 57.52 24.49 -2.47
C VAL A 739 57.77 24.61 -3.98
N LYS A 740 58.39 23.59 -4.59
CA LYS A 740 58.62 23.57 -6.04
C LYS A 740 57.32 23.56 -6.85
N ASN A 741 56.29 22.87 -6.37
CA ASN A 741 55.00 22.74 -7.07
C ASN A 741 54.06 23.92 -6.82
N ASN A 742 54.25 24.67 -5.72
CA ASN A 742 53.37 25.76 -5.29
C ASN A 742 54.18 27.03 -4.96
N ALA A 743 55.01 27.47 -5.90
CA ALA A 743 55.93 28.61 -5.71
C ALA A 743 55.25 29.96 -5.40
N SER A 744 53.93 30.04 -5.54
CA SER A 744 53.10 31.23 -5.30
C SER A 744 52.30 31.18 -3.98
N ASP A 745 52.47 30.14 -3.16
CA ASP A 745 51.80 29.99 -1.88
C ASP A 745 52.70 30.59 -0.77
N PRO A 746 52.35 31.76 -0.17
CA PRO A 746 53.29 32.58 0.62
C PRO A 746 53.51 32.07 2.05
N ILE A 747 53.35 30.75 2.28
CA ILE A 747 53.35 30.20 3.62
C ILE A 747 54.79 29.91 4.06
N PHE A 748 55.31 30.82 4.88
CA PHE A 748 56.57 30.73 5.61
C PHE A 748 56.71 29.39 6.33
N VAL A 749 57.77 28.65 6.03
CA VAL A 749 58.20 27.52 6.86
C VAL A 749 59.17 28.04 7.89
N LEU A 750 58.68 28.30 9.11
CA LEU A 750 59.52 28.53 10.28
C LEU A 750 60.03 27.18 10.78
N GLN A 751 61.33 26.95 10.63
CA GLN A 751 62.02 25.86 11.30
C GLN A 751 62.83 26.45 12.45
N TYR A 752 62.68 25.88 13.64
CA TYR A 752 63.57 26.19 14.76
C TYR A 752 64.38 24.95 15.16
N GLY A 753 65.59 25.20 15.65
CA GLY A 753 66.49 24.20 16.19
C GLY A 753 67.12 24.68 17.48
N PHE A 754 67.47 23.74 18.36
CA PHE A 754 68.30 24.01 19.52
C PHE A 754 69.70 23.48 19.23
N LEU A 755 70.67 24.38 19.10
CA LEU A 755 72.08 24.03 19.00
C LEU A 755 72.81 24.71 20.17
N GLU A 756 73.52 23.93 20.98
CA GLU A 756 74.31 24.43 22.12
C GLU A 756 73.54 25.32 23.13
N GLY A 757 72.22 25.15 23.23
CA GLY A 757 71.37 25.90 24.18
C GLY A 757 70.88 27.25 23.66
N GLU A 758 71.09 27.57 22.38
CA GLU A 758 70.52 28.76 21.71
C GLU A 758 69.37 28.36 20.77
N LEU A 759 68.35 29.22 20.68
CA LEU A 759 67.23 29.07 19.75
C LEU A 759 67.62 29.69 18.41
N GLU A 760 67.65 28.88 17.35
CA GLU A 760 67.87 29.37 15.99
C GLU A 760 66.56 29.38 15.21
N LEU A 761 66.29 30.48 14.51
CA LEU A 761 65.12 30.65 13.65
C LEU A 761 65.57 30.75 12.19
N TYR A 762 64.98 29.91 11.35
CA TYR A 762 65.25 29.88 9.92
C TYR A 762 64.00 30.27 9.14
N TYR A 763 64.14 31.19 8.20
CA TYR A 763 63.10 31.52 7.23
C TYR A 763 63.69 31.60 5.82
N LEU A 764 62.82 31.40 4.83
CA LEU A 764 63.11 31.58 3.41
C LEU A 764 62.67 32.99 3.00
N ASP A 765 63.56 33.75 2.38
CA ASP A 765 63.21 35.05 1.82
C ASP A 765 62.51 34.94 0.46
N GLU A 766 62.06 36.07 -0.08
CA GLU A 766 61.36 36.15 -1.36
C GLU A 766 62.20 35.66 -2.56
N GLU A 767 63.53 35.53 -2.40
CA GLU A 767 64.47 35.03 -3.41
C GLU A 767 64.86 33.56 -3.19
N MET A 768 64.20 32.87 -2.24
CA MET A 768 64.42 31.46 -1.90
C MET A 768 65.82 31.13 -1.37
N HIS A 769 66.45 32.07 -0.66
CA HIS A 769 67.67 31.79 0.10
C HIS A 769 67.34 31.56 1.58
N TRP A 770 68.08 30.65 2.23
CA TRP A 770 67.99 30.46 3.67
C TRP A 770 68.70 31.61 4.38
N MET A 771 67.95 32.44 5.08
CA MET A 771 68.47 33.55 5.87
C MET A 771 68.54 33.15 7.35
N PHE A 772 69.65 33.49 8.00
CA PHE A 772 69.95 33.13 9.39
C PHE A 772 69.87 34.35 10.29
N GLN A 773 69.06 34.28 11.35
CA GLN A 773 69.04 35.29 12.41
C GLN A 773 69.31 34.64 13.76
N ARG A 774 70.47 34.95 14.35
CA ARG A 774 70.88 34.46 15.67
C ARG A 774 70.49 35.48 16.73
N ASN A 775 69.52 35.15 17.57
CA ASN A 775 69.21 35.93 18.77
C ASN A 775 69.64 35.12 19.99
N ILE A 776 70.57 35.69 20.78
CA ILE A 776 71.12 35.04 21.97
C ILE A 776 70.10 35.18 23.10
N ILE A 777 69.39 34.11 23.43
CA ILE A 777 68.50 34.04 24.59
C ILE A 777 69.11 33.07 25.60
N ARG A 778 69.65 33.58 26.70
CA ARG A 778 70.18 32.77 27.81
C ARG A 778 69.14 32.60 28.91
N GLU A 779 67.98 31.99 28.60
CA GLU A 779 67.05 31.55 29.64
C GLU A 779 66.39 30.23 29.25
N THR A 780 66.50 29.24 30.15
CA THR A 780 66.15 27.82 29.94
C THR A 780 64.65 27.50 29.85
N ARG A 781 63.79 28.50 29.66
CA ARG A 781 62.35 28.31 29.38
C ARG A 781 61.84 29.45 28.53
N VAL A 782 61.60 29.19 27.24
CA VAL A 782 60.84 30.11 26.38
C VAL A 782 59.39 30.08 26.86
N CYS A 783 59.03 31.04 27.72
CA CYS A 783 57.65 31.27 28.13
C CYS A 783 56.94 32.09 27.04
N THR A 784 55.68 31.77 26.78
CA THR A 784 54.79 32.40 25.78
C THR A 784 54.75 33.93 25.84
N SER A 785 55.13 34.54 26.97
CA SER A 785 55.14 35.99 27.17
C SER A 785 56.27 36.75 26.45
N PHE A 786 57.35 36.10 25.99
CA PHE A 786 58.38 36.78 25.18
C PHE A 786 57.86 37.15 23.79
N MET A 787 56.93 36.35 23.26
CA MET A 787 56.32 36.60 21.95
C MET A 787 55.40 37.83 21.98
N ASP A 788 54.73 38.12 23.10
CA ASP A 788 53.80 39.26 23.21
C ASP A 788 54.46 40.64 23.07
N HIS A 789 55.70 40.80 23.53
CA HIS A 789 56.34 42.13 23.52
C HIS A 789 57.06 42.47 22.21
N THR A 790 57.52 41.47 21.46
CA THR A 790 58.26 41.69 20.19
C THR A 790 57.33 41.72 18.97
N LEU A 791 56.10 41.20 19.10
CA LEU A 791 55.17 40.97 17.98
C LEU A 791 53.95 41.92 17.97
N ASN A 792 53.97 43.00 18.76
CA ASN A 792 52.85 43.98 18.80
C ASN A 792 52.58 44.70 17.46
N ASP A 793 53.46 44.60 16.47
CA ASP A 793 53.25 45.18 15.14
C ASP A 793 52.56 44.23 14.13
N TRP A 794 52.28 42.96 14.47
CA TRP A 794 51.75 41.96 13.54
C TRP A 794 50.65 41.09 14.18
N PRO A 795 49.37 41.26 13.84
CA PRO A 795 48.29 40.55 14.52
C PRO A 795 48.11 39.11 14.01
N MET A 796 47.94 38.19 14.97
CA MET A 796 47.31 36.85 14.89
C MET A 796 48.24 35.62 14.81
N LEU A 797 48.31 34.89 15.95
CA LEU A 797 48.81 33.51 16.06
C LEU A 797 47.94 32.72 17.07
N VAL A 798 47.62 31.46 16.77
CA VAL A 798 46.91 30.50 17.65
C VAL A 798 47.78 29.25 17.87
N ASP A 799 47.81 28.81 19.12
CA ASP A 799 48.68 27.80 19.76
C ASP A 799 48.75 26.40 19.11
N SER A 800 49.83 25.66 19.40
CA SER A 800 50.11 24.28 18.94
C SER A 800 50.59 23.38 20.09
N TYR A 801 50.02 22.17 20.20
CA TYR A 801 50.69 21.03 20.84
C TYR A 801 51.32 20.15 19.74
N ASP A 802 52.63 19.96 19.82
CA ASP A 802 53.50 19.13 18.96
C ASP A 802 54.03 19.75 17.64
N GLY A 803 54.49 21.00 17.71
CA GLY A 803 55.79 21.36 17.13
C GLY A 803 55.84 21.92 15.71
N TRP A 804 54.74 22.43 15.15
CA TRP A 804 54.75 23.18 13.89
C TRP A 804 53.72 24.31 13.97
N ILE A 805 54.16 25.55 13.81
CA ILE A 805 53.28 26.72 13.76
C ILE A 805 53.18 27.17 12.29
N ALA A 806 51.97 27.26 11.77
CA ALA A 806 51.68 27.93 10.49
C ALA A 806 51.06 29.31 10.79
N ALA A 807 51.63 30.38 10.26
CA ALA A 807 51.05 31.72 10.33
C ALA A 807 50.14 31.95 9.11
N PHE A 808 48.98 32.56 9.32
CA PHE A 808 48.06 32.96 8.25
C PHE A 808 48.27 34.45 7.91
N SER A 809 48.39 34.79 6.62
CA SER A 809 48.20 36.18 6.17
C SER A 809 46.74 36.40 5.80
N CYS A 810 46.09 37.37 6.43
CA CYS A 810 44.83 37.94 5.94
C CYS A 810 45.18 39.23 5.19
N PHE A 811 45.10 39.23 3.86
CA PHE A 811 44.69 40.36 3.01
C PHE A 811 44.38 39.87 1.59
#